data_AF-A0A974UGN6-F1
#
_entry.id   AF-A0A974UGN6-F1
#
_cell.length_a   1.000
_cell.length_b   1.000
_cell.length_c   1.000
_cell.angle_alpha   90.00
_cell.angle_beta   90.00
_cell.angle_gamma   90.00
#
_symmetry.space_group_name_H-M   'P 1'
#
loop_
_entity.id
_entity.type
_entity.pdbx_description
1 polymer ?
#
loop_
_entity_poly.entity_id
_entity_poly.type
_entity_poly.pdbx_seq_one_letter_code
_entity_poly.pdbx_strand_id
1 'polypeptide(L)'
;MMTSNTKINAWLDRPVFSFWPRFTIYHLIVALILITTVLSRFIMLGDRTMSHDETNHVVPAYDFYQGNGYLYDPVTHGPLQFHLLALSYTLFSDSDFSARVPDAVFGIAVVVFAIFAFKRYIGRLGGLIAGFLFTISPYISYYSRYTRNEIYIVFWGMALLWGILRYLELGKKRTLIFITIITALHFTDKATSYIFTAELLIFLALVFVIRLLSKAWKKDLFKLLFIIAVGLTIVFGLLAFGFGYTALSNTTDTDSDIGVLLNAISLTTRIEIGVFGVLAIVSLVGAGIFLVKGLGWKGIRDERTFDLLILQGTFVLPLLAALPMAIIGLNPLDYSNPGILNALMFLVPLFIISVLIGIWWNGKIWLINTGIFWAIFILFYTTLFTQGVGFAKGLMGALGYWLAQQGVTRGGQPKYYYALIQIPIYEFLPAFGTIMAAIMGASLSIKSLLKGKKDQEADSEPLEFETEVEEPVISEEPFPTKEEKRQSRLVDNEGEERKPPVLALLLYWSVMSLLAFSFAGERMPWLTTHITMPMILASGWSFSHLLESFEWDKFKRYRGWLVLLAGTVFLLTLFQTFGSLLGATPPFQGNTLTELQATSTFLMASVGMIASAVGLGFLLKDWKFNQLAKLGLIIFVGILSIITIRTAYRANFILYNTAEEYLVYAHSTADPKEALAQIDEISNRLTGGKNLEVAYDNDLLYPYWWYFRDWPNKRYYAETPTKDLRNAPIILVGSDNYGKIEAVVQDNYVQYDYFRLWWPMQDYYNLTVKRVWNAFTDPQMRSALWQIWLNRDYTEYAALKGSTSLTPETWQPSAGFRMYIRKDVVSEIWEYGAAPVTLEPSVDPYEAGTITLDAGMIITGNADYALDTPRDIAFAEDGTFYVTDSANNQILHLDQEGNLIDSWGSFGASDFNLNIAAPAGTFSEPWGIAVGPDGSVYVADTWNHRIQKFTADGEFITMWGDFGAAETLYSFWGPRGVAVDDEGRVFITDTGNKRVVIFDSNGNALTSFGGAGLEVGQFDEPVGIDVDDQGRVYIADTWNDRIQVMIPDGDSLTYSTNIEWEIEGWYGDSLDNKPFLTVDKDYNVYVSDPILGRVLEFTGDGTFLRTWGTYGIAASEIGVAGGLAVDPEGRVWVADSLNSRLMIFTLPELPIVDETNVDTETEEGQNLDNPFGEETQVEEETQVDVEPTN
;
A
#
# COMPACT_ATOMS: atom_id res chain seq x y z
N MET A 1 -14.31 -58.93 -2.78
CA MET A 1 -15.32 -58.49 -3.75
C MET A 1 -16.23 -57.44 -3.11
N MET A 2 -16.04 -56.16 -3.42
CA MET A 2 -17.07 -55.12 -3.32
C MET A 2 -17.03 -54.39 -4.66
N THR A 3 -18.14 -54.47 -5.37
CA THR A 3 -18.34 -53.99 -6.74
C THR A 3 -17.96 -52.52 -6.90
N SER A 4 -17.11 -52.24 -7.89
CA SER A 4 -16.92 -50.92 -8.50
C SER A 4 -18.24 -50.44 -9.09
N ASN A 5 -19.12 -49.90 -8.26
CA ASN A 5 -20.37 -49.31 -8.71
C ASN A 5 -20.08 -47.88 -9.18
N THR A 6 -19.34 -47.74 -10.28
CA THR A 6 -19.54 -46.59 -11.16
C THR A 6 -20.96 -46.71 -11.67
N LYS A 7 -21.94 -46.10 -10.97
CA LYS A 7 -23.26 -45.90 -11.54
C LYS A 7 -23.06 -45.23 -12.90
N ILE A 8 -23.29 -45.97 -13.97
CA ILE A 8 -23.38 -45.44 -15.33
C ILE A 8 -24.41 -44.32 -15.24
N ASN A 9 -23.99 -43.07 -15.41
CA ASN A 9 -24.91 -41.95 -15.39
C ASN A 9 -25.51 -41.92 -16.80
N ALA A 10 -26.63 -42.63 -16.97
CA ALA A 10 -27.23 -42.97 -18.26
C ALA A 10 -27.55 -41.77 -19.18
N TRP A 11 -27.43 -40.54 -18.69
CA TRP A 11 -27.53 -39.32 -19.49
C TRP A 11 -26.17 -38.71 -19.84
N LEU A 12 -25.22 -38.62 -18.89
CA LEU A 12 -23.86 -38.10 -19.14
C LEU A 12 -23.05 -38.95 -20.13
N ASP A 13 -23.33 -40.24 -20.17
CA ASP A 13 -22.66 -41.20 -21.05
C ASP A 13 -23.32 -41.30 -22.45
N ARG A 14 -24.36 -40.50 -22.74
CA ARG A 14 -24.99 -40.47 -24.08
C ARG A 14 -24.07 -39.79 -25.10
N PRO A 15 -23.94 -40.34 -26.32
CA PRO A 15 -23.15 -39.70 -27.38
C PRO A 15 -23.84 -38.40 -27.83
N VAL A 16 -23.05 -37.34 -28.03
CA VAL A 16 -23.55 -36.06 -28.56
C VAL A 16 -23.74 -36.15 -30.07
N PHE A 17 -22.76 -36.77 -30.74
CA PHE A 17 -22.77 -36.97 -32.18
C PHE A 17 -22.90 -38.46 -32.51
N SER A 18 -23.75 -38.79 -33.47
CA SER A 18 -23.91 -40.16 -33.96
C SER A 18 -22.62 -40.71 -34.58
N PHE A 19 -21.81 -39.86 -35.22
CA PHE A 19 -20.56 -40.24 -35.86
C PHE A 19 -19.37 -40.38 -34.89
N TRP A 20 -19.47 -39.86 -33.67
CA TRP A 20 -18.41 -39.96 -32.66
C TRP A 20 -18.96 -40.45 -31.31
N PRO A 21 -19.27 -41.76 -31.18
CA PRO A 21 -19.95 -42.29 -29.99
C PRO A 21 -19.16 -42.16 -28.68
N ARG A 22 -17.83 -41.98 -28.76
CA ARG A 22 -16.97 -41.76 -27.59
C ARG A 22 -17.08 -40.34 -27.02
N PHE A 23 -17.52 -39.37 -27.82
CA PHE A 23 -17.74 -38.00 -27.37
C PHE A 23 -19.14 -37.87 -26.75
N THR A 24 -19.18 -38.08 -25.44
CA THR A 24 -20.42 -38.07 -24.65
C THR A 24 -20.78 -36.68 -24.13
N ILE A 25 -22.00 -36.51 -23.60
CA ILE A 25 -22.44 -35.26 -22.96
C ILE A 25 -21.48 -34.82 -21.84
N TYR A 26 -20.90 -35.75 -21.09
CA TYR A 26 -19.83 -35.46 -20.13
C TYR A 26 -18.67 -34.70 -20.78
N HIS A 27 -18.19 -35.15 -21.94
CA HIS A 27 -17.06 -34.52 -22.64
C HIS A 27 -17.44 -33.14 -23.19
N LEU A 28 -18.67 -32.97 -23.67
CA LEU A 28 -19.18 -31.66 -24.10
C LEU A 28 -19.21 -30.66 -22.94
N ILE A 29 -19.74 -31.06 -21.77
CA ILE A 29 -19.79 -30.17 -20.60
C ILE A 29 -18.38 -29.81 -20.13
N VAL A 30 -17.45 -30.78 -20.07
CA VAL A 30 -16.04 -30.50 -19.76
C VAL A 30 -15.45 -29.50 -20.74
N ALA A 31 -15.66 -29.71 -22.05
CA ALA A 31 -15.15 -28.80 -23.07
C ALA A 31 -15.71 -27.39 -22.93
N LEU A 32 -17.02 -27.25 -22.70
CA LEU A 32 -17.67 -25.95 -22.48
C LEU A 32 -17.14 -25.23 -21.23
N ILE A 33 -16.98 -25.96 -20.11
CA ILE A 33 -16.40 -25.40 -18.89
C ILE A 33 -14.98 -24.91 -19.18
N LEU A 34 -14.11 -25.76 -19.74
CA LEU A 34 -12.71 -25.41 -19.98
C LEU A 34 -12.54 -24.27 -20.98
N ILE A 35 -13.31 -24.25 -22.07
CA ILE A 35 -13.30 -23.13 -23.03
C ILE A 35 -13.73 -21.83 -22.33
N THR A 36 -14.81 -21.88 -21.55
CA THR A 36 -15.27 -20.70 -20.80
C THR A 36 -14.23 -20.25 -19.79
N THR A 37 -13.58 -21.18 -19.07
CA THR A 37 -12.49 -20.88 -18.14
C THR A 37 -11.35 -20.17 -18.87
N VAL A 38 -10.83 -20.75 -19.95
CA VAL A 38 -9.72 -20.17 -20.74
C VAL A 38 -10.07 -18.77 -21.21
N LEU A 39 -11.24 -18.59 -21.83
CA LEU A 39 -11.71 -17.27 -22.28
C LEU A 39 -11.80 -16.29 -21.11
N SER A 40 -12.42 -16.70 -19.99
CA SER A 40 -12.58 -15.82 -18.84
C SER A 40 -11.27 -15.44 -18.16
N ARG A 41 -10.20 -16.23 -18.30
CA ARG A 41 -8.89 -15.93 -17.70
C ARG A 41 -8.02 -15.07 -18.62
N PHE A 42 -8.12 -15.21 -19.93
CA PHE A 42 -7.25 -14.50 -20.89
C PHE A 42 -7.87 -13.26 -21.54
N ILE A 43 -9.20 -13.14 -21.63
CA ILE A 43 -9.84 -11.91 -22.16
C ILE A 43 -9.48 -10.72 -21.26
N MET A 44 -9.08 -9.59 -21.86
CA MET A 44 -8.73 -8.34 -21.16
C MET A 44 -7.68 -8.51 -20.05
N LEU A 45 -6.79 -9.49 -20.15
CA LEU A 45 -5.83 -9.80 -19.07
C LEU A 45 -4.82 -8.67 -18.83
N GLY A 46 -4.46 -7.92 -19.87
CA GLY A 46 -3.53 -6.79 -19.79
C GLY A 46 -4.18 -5.43 -19.49
N ASP A 47 -5.51 -5.32 -19.52
CA ASP A 47 -6.19 -4.02 -19.58
C ASP A 47 -6.17 -3.31 -18.21
N ARG A 48 -6.32 -4.06 -17.12
CA ARG A 48 -6.28 -3.51 -15.74
C ARG A 48 -4.93 -2.87 -15.42
N THR A 49 -4.95 -1.68 -14.83
CA THR A 49 -3.78 -0.98 -14.26
C THR A 49 -3.08 -1.84 -13.21
N MET A 50 -1.75 -1.95 -13.28
CA MET A 50 -0.96 -2.60 -12.24
C MET A 50 -1.19 -1.91 -10.90
N SER A 51 -1.52 -2.69 -9.88
CA SER A 51 -1.69 -2.15 -8.54
C SER A 51 -0.36 -1.98 -7.81
N HIS A 52 -0.43 -1.32 -6.65
CA HIS A 52 0.65 -1.31 -5.67
C HIS A 52 1.23 -2.71 -5.41
N ASP A 53 0.37 -3.68 -5.11
CA ASP A 53 0.82 -5.03 -4.77
C ASP A 53 1.32 -5.80 -6.00
N GLU A 54 0.76 -5.62 -7.20
CA GLU A 54 1.30 -6.28 -8.41
C GLU A 54 2.69 -5.74 -8.75
N THR A 55 2.90 -4.42 -8.64
CA THR A 55 4.19 -3.76 -8.94
C THR A 55 5.35 -4.35 -8.13
N ASN A 56 5.10 -4.63 -6.84
CA ASN A 56 6.05 -5.32 -5.95
C ASN A 56 6.45 -6.73 -6.38
N HIS A 57 5.72 -7.36 -7.30
CA HIS A 57 6.07 -8.66 -7.88
C HIS A 57 6.63 -8.52 -9.29
N VAL A 58 6.05 -7.65 -10.13
CA VAL A 58 6.42 -7.55 -11.55
C VAL A 58 7.77 -6.89 -11.77
N VAL A 59 8.14 -5.89 -10.96
CA VAL A 59 9.42 -5.18 -11.15
C VAL A 59 10.61 -6.04 -10.71
N PRO A 60 10.65 -6.64 -9.51
CA PRO A 60 11.77 -7.51 -9.16
C PRO A 60 11.87 -8.75 -10.06
N ALA A 61 10.74 -9.26 -10.58
CA ALA A 61 10.76 -10.34 -11.56
C ALA A 61 11.34 -9.90 -12.91
N TYR A 62 11.13 -8.64 -13.30
CA TYR A 62 11.73 -8.05 -14.50
C TYR A 62 13.23 -7.86 -14.33
N ASP A 63 13.69 -7.37 -13.17
CA ASP A 63 15.12 -7.29 -12.85
C ASP A 63 15.78 -8.66 -12.90
N PHE A 64 15.11 -9.69 -12.38
CA PHE A 64 15.59 -11.05 -12.47
C PHE A 64 15.69 -11.53 -13.92
N TYR A 65 14.68 -11.23 -14.74
CA TYR A 65 14.64 -11.54 -16.18
C TYR A 65 15.76 -10.81 -16.96
N GLN A 66 16.08 -9.56 -16.63
CA GLN A 66 17.16 -8.78 -17.24
C GLN A 66 18.57 -9.24 -16.81
N GLY A 67 18.67 -10.15 -15.84
CA GLY A 67 19.95 -10.66 -15.34
C GLY A 67 20.56 -9.86 -14.20
N ASN A 68 19.82 -8.90 -13.62
CA ASN A 68 20.27 -8.14 -12.43
C ASN A 68 20.23 -8.98 -11.13
N GLY A 69 19.61 -10.17 -11.19
CA GLY A 69 19.45 -11.09 -10.08
C GLY A 69 18.22 -10.81 -9.22
N TYR A 70 17.91 -11.72 -8.29
CA TYR A 70 16.83 -11.56 -7.32
C TYR A 70 17.27 -12.12 -5.97
N LEU A 71 17.28 -11.25 -4.95
CA LEU A 71 17.49 -11.64 -3.57
C LEU A 71 16.12 -11.75 -2.89
N TYR A 72 15.81 -12.94 -2.37
CA TYR A 72 14.59 -13.14 -1.60
C TYR A 72 14.50 -12.14 -0.44
N ASP A 73 13.36 -11.46 -0.37
CA ASP A 73 12.98 -10.61 0.75
C ASP A 73 11.61 -11.06 1.31
N PRO A 74 11.46 -11.23 2.64
CA PRO A 74 10.18 -11.59 3.24
C PRO A 74 9.01 -10.66 2.87
N VAL A 75 9.27 -9.38 2.59
CA VAL A 75 8.26 -8.41 2.12
C VAL A 75 7.64 -8.86 0.79
N THR A 76 8.46 -9.45 -0.09
CA THR A 76 8.07 -9.88 -1.44
C THR A 76 7.32 -11.22 -1.48
N HIS A 77 7.01 -11.82 -0.33
CA HIS A 77 6.44 -13.17 -0.22
C HIS A 77 7.34 -14.24 -0.85
N GLY A 78 6.81 -15.42 -1.22
CA GLY A 78 7.63 -16.57 -1.60
C GLY A 78 8.31 -16.43 -2.98
N PRO A 79 9.50 -17.04 -3.16
CA PRO A 79 10.31 -16.90 -4.38
C PRO A 79 9.69 -17.55 -5.63
N LEU A 80 8.72 -18.46 -5.51
CA LEU A 80 8.15 -19.22 -6.63
C LEU A 80 7.54 -18.31 -7.71
N GLN A 81 6.77 -17.29 -7.30
CA GLN A 81 6.11 -16.37 -8.22
C GLN A 81 7.14 -15.65 -9.11
N PHE A 82 8.24 -15.13 -8.55
CA PHE A 82 9.28 -14.43 -9.32
C PHE A 82 9.90 -15.29 -10.41
N HIS A 83 10.09 -16.59 -10.14
CA HIS A 83 10.62 -17.53 -11.14
C HIS A 83 9.60 -17.80 -12.26
N LEU A 84 8.31 -17.88 -11.92
CA LEU A 84 7.24 -18.08 -12.90
C LEU A 84 7.04 -16.84 -13.79
N LEU A 85 7.11 -15.64 -13.21
CA LEU A 85 7.03 -14.38 -13.95
C LEU A 85 8.24 -14.21 -14.87
N ALA A 86 9.46 -14.43 -14.37
CA ALA A 86 10.66 -14.35 -15.20
C ALA A 86 10.64 -15.36 -16.36
N LEU A 87 10.11 -16.58 -16.13
CA LEU A 87 9.85 -17.54 -17.20
C LEU A 87 8.80 -17.02 -18.20
N SER A 88 7.74 -16.37 -17.73
CA SER A 88 6.72 -15.76 -18.59
C SER A 88 7.32 -14.67 -19.48
N TYR A 89 8.12 -13.77 -18.91
CA TYR A 89 8.82 -12.72 -19.66
C TYR A 89 9.79 -13.30 -20.69
N THR A 90 10.49 -14.39 -20.34
CA THR A 90 11.37 -15.10 -21.28
C THR A 90 10.61 -15.69 -22.47
N LEU A 91 9.36 -16.13 -22.27
CA LEU A 91 8.55 -16.76 -23.32
C LEU A 91 7.76 -15.75 -24.16
N PHE A 92 7.35 -14.61 -23.58
CA PHE A 92 6.37 -13.70 -24.18
C PHE A 92 6.78 -12.22 -24.22
N SER A 93 8.01 -11.89 -23.78
CA SER A 93 8.45 -10.52 -23.44
C SER A 93 7.69 -9.95 -22.24
N ASP A 94 8.24 -8.91 -21.62
CA ASP A 94 7.60 -8.20 -20.52
C ASP A 94 6.42 -7.33 -21.01
N SER A 95 5.31 -7.38 -20.28
CA SER A 95 4.07 -6.63 -20.53
C SER A 95 3.06 -6.92 -19.42
N ASP A 96 2.06 -6.06 -19.24
CA ASP A 96 0.95 -6.30 -18.30
C ASP A 96 0.24 -7.64 -18.53
N PHE A 97 0.10 -8.03 -19.80
CA PHE A 97 -0.47 -9.32 -20.18
C PHE A 97 0.41 -10.47 -19.71
N SER A 98 1.70 -10.47 -20.10
CA SER A 98 2.65 -11.54 -19.77
C SER A 98 2.86 -11.71 -18.26
N ALA A 99 2.79 -10.62 -17.49
CA ALA A 99 2.92 -10.63 -16.04
C ALA A 99 1.83 -11.47 -15.35
N ARG A 100 0.62 -11.50 -15.91
CA ARG A 100 -0.55 -12.21 -15.37
C ARG A 100 -0.80 -13.58 -16.02
N VAL A 101 -0.01 -13.98 -17.02
CA VAL A 101 -0.15 -15.30 -17.69
C VAL A 101 0.01 -16.45 -16.69
N PRO A 102 1.02 -16.46 -15.79
CA PRO A 102 1.17 -17.54 -14.82
C PRO A 102 -0.07 -17.71 -13.93
N ASP A 103 -0.66 -16.62 -13.44
CA ASP A 103 -1.86 -16.63 -12.60
C ASP A 103 -3.07 -17.18 -13.36
N ALA A 104 -3.24 -16.78 -14.63
CA ALA A 104 -4.30 -17.26 -15.50
C ALA A 104 -4.20 -18.78 -15.76
N VAL A 105 -2.97 -19.27 -16.01
CA VAL A 105 -2.69 -20.70 -16.21
C VAL A 105 -2.99 -21.50 -14.96
N PHE A 106 -2.59 -21.02 -13.78
CA PHE A 106 -2.92 -21.70 -12.52
C PHE A 106 -4.41 -21.63 -12.18
N GLY A 107 -5.11 -20.55 -12.55
CA GLY A 107 -6.57 -20.47 -12.48
C GLY A 107 -7.27 -21.54 -13.32
N ILE A 108 -6.77 -21.80 -14.53
CA ILE A 108 -7.25 -22.92 -15.38
C ILE A 108 -6.88 -24.26 -14.75
N ALA A 109 -5.67 -24.39 -14.20
CA ALA A 109 -5.21 -25.61 -13.55
C ALA A 109 -6.08 -25.98 -12.35
N VAL A 110 -6.54 -25.01 -11.55
CA VAL A 110 -7.51 -25.21 -10.46
C VAL A 110 -8.81 -25.86 -10.94
N VAL A 111 -9.39 -25.35 -12.04
CA VAL A 111 -10.63 -25.90 -12.63
C VAL A 111 -10.40 -27.32 -13.16
N VAL A 112 -9.32 -27.53 -13.91
CA VAL A 112 -8.93 -28.84 -14.45
C VAL A 112 -8.74 -29.84 -13.30
N PHE A 113 -8.03 -29.44 -12.25
CA PHE A 113 -7.75 -30.28 -11.10
C PHE A 113 -9.03 -30.63 -10.34
N ALA A 114 -9.97 -29.69 -10.17
CA ALA A 114 -11.28 -29.97 -9.58
C ALA A 114 -12.06 -31.05 -10.35
N ILE A 115 -12.11 -30.94 -11.68
CA ILE A 115 -12.88 -31.85 -12.55
C ILE A 115 -12.30 -33.27 -12.52
N PHE A 116 -10.97 -33.40 -12.63
CA PHE A 116 -10.34 -34.70 -12.84
C PHE A 116 -9.83 -35.35 -11.55
N ALA A 117 -9.22 -34.59 -10.64
CA ALA A 117 -8.61 -35.14 -9.43
C ALA A 117 -9.68 -35.46 -8.36
N PHE A 118 -10.64 -34.56 -8.15
CA PHE A 118 -11.67 -34.72 -7.11
C PHE A 118 -12.86 -35.59 -7.52
N LYS A 119 -13.03 -35.91 -8.82
CA LYS A 119 -14.10 -36.81 -9.32
C LYS A 119 -14.24 -38.12 -8.56
N ARG A 120 -13.15 -38.68 -8.03
CA ARG A 120 -13.18 -39.93 -7.23
C ARG A 120 -13.80 -39.74 -5.84
N TYR A 121 -13.69 -38.54 -5.26
CA TYR A 121 -14.09 -38.24 -3.89
C TYR A 121 -15.47 -37.59 -3.79
N ILE A 122 -15.83 -36.73 -4.76
CA ILE A 122 -17.13 -36.04 -4.79
C ILE A 122 -18.05 -36.54 -5.92
N GLY A 123 -17.63 -37.53 -6.70
CA GLY A 123 -18.40 -38.12 -7.80
C GLY A 123 -18.17 -37.46 -9.16
N ARG A 124 -18.60 -38.13 -10.24
CA ARG A 124 -18.46 -37.62 -11.63
C ARG A 124 -19.19 -36.29 -11.84
N LEU A 125 -20.43 -36.20 -11.38
CA LEU A 125 -21.22 -34.97 -11.48
C LEU A 125 -20.68 -33.90 -10.52
N GLY A 126 -20.26 -34.29 -9.31
CA GLY A 126 -19.65 -33.37 -8.34
C GLY A 126 -18.39 -32.69 -8.86
N GLY A 127 -17.52 -33.42 -9.57
CA GLY A 127 -16.34 -32.84 -10.22
C GLY A 127 -16.69 -31.81 -11.30
N LEU A 128 -17.73 -32.05 -12.11
CA LEU A 128 -18.20 -31.07 -13.10
C LEU A 128 -18.77 -29.82 -12.44
N ILE A 129 -19.58 -29.99 -11.39
CA ILE A 129 -20.17 -28.86 -10.67
C ILE A 129 -19.08 -28.05 -9.97
N ALA A 130 -18.11 -28.70 -9.33
CA ALA A 130 -16.98 -28.00 -8.72
C ALA A 130 -16.19 -27.20 -9.77
N GLY A 131 -15.88 -27.81 -10.93
CA GLY A 131 -15.21 -27.10 -12.04
C GLY A 131 -16.01 -25.91 -12.58
N PHE A 132 -17.33 -26.06 -12.72
CA PHE A 132 -18.22 -24.96 -13.08
C PHE A 132 -18.20 -23.84 -12.03
N LEU A 133 -18.34 -24.18 -10.75
CA LEU A 133 -18.30 -23.21 -9.64
C LEU A 133 -16.95 -22.47 -9.55
N PHE A 134 -15.82 -23.15 -9.73
CA PHE A 134 -14.49 -22.49 -9.82
C PHE A 134 -14.37 -21.57 -11.03
N THR A 135 -15.05 -21.90 -12.14
CA THR A 135 -15.06 -21.04 -13.34
C THR A 135 -15.82 -19.74 -13.08
N ILE A 136 -16.97 -19.84 -12.42
CA ILE A 136 -17.89 -18.70 -12.21
C ILE A 136 -17.71 -17.98 -10.87
N SER A 137 -16.84 -18.45 -9.97
CA SER A 137 -16.59 -17.80 -8.68
C SER A 137 -15.97 -16.41 -8.91
N PRO A 138 -16.55 -15.33 -8.36
CA PRO A 138 -15.99 -13.98 -8.48
C PRO A 138 -14.57 -13.91 -7.93
N TYR A 139 -14.31 -14.48 -6.74
CA TYR A 139 -12.99 -14.46 -6.12
C TYR A 139 -11.95 -15.24 -6.91
N ILE A 140 -12.25 -16.49 -7.27
CA ILE A 140 -11.29 -17.34 -7.98
C ILE A 140 -11.00 -16.77 -9.36
N SER A 141 -12.03 -16.25 -10.06
CA SER A 141 -11.85 -15.60 -11.35
C SER A 141 -10.98 -14.35 -11.25
N TYR A 142 -11.27 -13.48 -10.29
CA TYR A 142 -10.55 -12.22 -10.12
C TYR A 142 -9.07 -12.43 -9.78
N TYR A 143 -8.78 -13.25 -8.77
CA TYR A 143 -7.40 -13.49 -8.30
C TYR A 143 -6.59 -14.43 -9.20
N SER A 144 -7.22 -15.04 -10.21
CA SER A 144 -6.50 -15.71 -11.30
C SER A 144 -6.14 -14.79 -12.46
N ARG A 145 -6.42 -13.48 -12.35
CA ARG A 145 -6.12 -12.45 -13.35
C ARG A 145 -5.36 -11.29 -12.72
N TYR A 146 -4.68 -11.56 -11.60
CA TYR A 146 -4.03 -10.57 -10.76
C TYR A 146 -2.71 -11.17 -10.29
N THR A 147 -1.61 -10.45 -10.50
CA THR A 147 -0.24 -10.97 -10.35
C THR A 147 0.13 -11.13 -8.88
N ARG A 148 -0.35 -12.19 -8.23
CA ARG A 148 -0.15 -12.45 -6.81
C ARG A 148 -0.20 -13.94 -6.46
N ASN A 149 0.40 -14.26 -5.32
CA ASN A 149 0.54 -15.63 -4.86
C ASN A 149 -0.78 -16.42 -4.63
N GLU A 150 -1.94 -15.77 -4.46
CA GLU A 150 -3.14 -16.45 -3.94
C GLU A 150 -3.66 -17.60 -4.82
N ILE A 151 -3.58 -17.50 -6.16
CA ILE A 151 -4.07 -18.57 -7.02
C ILE A 151 -3.17 -19.81 -7.02
N TYR A 152 -1.85 -19.64 -6.86
CA TYR A 152 -0.91 -20.75 -6.70
C TYR A 152 -1.20 -21.49 -5.39
N ILE A 153 -1.44 -20.75 -4.30
CA ILE A 153 -1.78 -21.31 -2.99
C ILE A 153 -3.08 -22.11 -3.06
N VAL A 154 -4.10 -21.60 -3.76
CA VAL A 154 -5.35 -22.35 -3.98
C VAL A 154 -5.07 -23.68 -4.69
N PHE A 155 -4.24 -23.67 -5.73
CA PHE A 155 -3.85 -24.88 -6.45
C PHE A 155 -3.08 -25.86 -5.55
N TRP A 156 -2.06 -25.39 -4.83
CA TRP A 156 -1.28 -26.23 -3.90
C TRP A 156 -2.12 -26.78 -2.76
N GLY A 157 -3.03 -25.97 -2.21
CA GLY A 157 -4.00 -26.39 -1.21
C GLY A 157 -4.89 -27.52 -1.73
N MET A 158 -5.46 -27.38 -2.93
CA MET A 158 -6.27 -28.44 -3.55
C MET A 158 -5.47 -29.70 -3.83
N ALA A 159 -4.25 -29.56 -4.35
CA ALA A 159 -3.34 -30.67 -4.60
C ALA A 159 -2.96 -31.40 -3.30
N LEU A 160 -2.71 -30.66 -2.23
CA LEU A 160 -2.40 -31.18 -0.90
C LEU A 160 -3.60 -31.95 -0.34
N LEU A 161 -4.80 -31.36 -0.32
CA LEU A 161 -6.03 -32.04 0.14
C LEU A 161 -6.29 -33.33 -0.66
N TRP A 162 -6.12 -33.29 -1.98
CA TRP A 162 -6.22 -34.47 -2.82
C TRP A 162 -5.17 -35.54 -2.46
N GLY A 163 -3.90 -35.14 -2.28
CA GLY A 163 -2.82 -36.05 -1.90
C GLY A 163 -3.07 -36.72 -0.55
N ILE A 164 -3.56 -35.97 0.43
CA ILE A 164 -3.96 -36.46 1.76
C ILE A 164 -5.06 -37.51 1.63
N LEU A 165 -6.16 -37.18 0.93
CA LEU A 165 -7.27 -38.11 0.70
C LEU A 165 -6.78 -39.39 -0.01
N ARG A 166 -5.88 -39.23 -0.99
CA ARG A 166 -5.30 -40.34 -1.75
C ARG A 166 -4.43 -41.25 -0.90
N TYR A 167 -3.64 -40.69 0.01
CA TYR A 167 -2.84 -41.49 0.94
C TYR A 167 -3.72 -42.18 1.98
N LEU A 168 -4.71 -41.49 2.55
CA LEU A 168 -5.65 -42.08 3.49
C LEU A 168 -6.43 -43.24 2.85
N GLU A 169 -6.76 -43.14 1.56
CA GLU A 169 -7.48 -44.15 0.79
C GLU A 169 -6.61 -45.37 0.45
N LEU A 170 -5.42 -45.17 -0.11
CA LEU A 170 -4.61 -46.25 -0.70
C LEU A 170 -3.38 -46.67 0.12
N GLY A 171 -2.89 -45.83 1.03
CA GLY A 171 -1.70 -46.08 1.85
C GLY A 171 -0.38 -46.22 1.08
N LYS A 172 -0.35 -45.86 -0.21
CA LYS A 172 0.84 -46.02 -1.05
C LYS A 172 1.92 -45.00 -0.66
N LYS A 173 3.13 -45.48 -0.36
CA LYS A 173 4.27 -44.61 0.00
C LYS A 173 4.66 -43.59 -1.07
N ARG A 174 4.44 -43.89 -2.36
CA ARG A 174 4.69 -42.94 -3.46
C ARG A 174 3.83 -41.67 -3.36
N THR A 175 2.65 -41.77 -2.75
CA THR A 175 1.79 -40.59 -2.53
C THR A 175 2.42 -39.63 -1.52
N LEU A 176 3.25 -40.12 -0.58
CA LEU A 176 3.98 -39.26 0.36
C LEU A 176 4.97 -38.36 -0.38
N ILE A 177 5.64 -38.86 -1.43
CA ILE A 177 6.53 -38.05 -2.27
C ILE A 177 5.77 -36.92 -2.96
N PHE A 178 4.59 -37.22 -3.50
CA PHE A 178 3.73 -36.19 -4.06
C PHE A 178 3.34 -35.13 -3.02
N ILE A 179 2.89 -35.56 -1.84
CA ILE A 179 2.54 -34.66 -0.72
C ILE A 179 3.76 -33.78 -0.37
N THR A 180 4.95 -34.36 -0.28
CA THR A 180 6.20 -33.65 0.01
C THR A 180 6.53 -32.57 -1.03
N ILE A 181 6.44 -32.89 -2.33
CA ILE A 181 6.69 -31.93 -3.41
C ILE A 181 5.72 -30.76 -3.31
N ILE A 182 4.42 -31.05 -3.13
CA ILE A 182 3.39 -30.02 -2.99
C ILE A 182 3.63 -29.18 -1.74
N THR A 183 3.96 -29.79 -0.59
CA THR A 183 4.28 -29.05 0.63
C THR A 183 5.49 -28.14 0.42
N ALA A 184 6.55 -28.59 -0.25
CA ALA A 184 7.72 -27.76 -0.53
C ALA A 184 7.37 -26.55 -1.43
N LEU A 185 6.64 -26.79 -2.53
CA LEU A 185 6.21 -25.73 -3.45
C LEU A 185 5.29 -24.72 -2.76
N HIS A 186 4.43 -25.20 -1.87
CA HIS A 186 3.56 -24.34 -1.08
C HIS A 186 4.39 -23.41 -0.16
N PHE A 187 5.39 -23.93 0.56
CA PHE A 187 6.27 -23.09 1.38
C PHE A 187 7.15 -22.11 0.57
N THR A 188 7.44 -22.40 -0.70
CA THR A 188 8.14 -21.45 -1.59
C THR A 188 7.21 -20.39 -2.20
N ASP A 189 5.91 -20.45 -1.92
CA ASP A 189 4.87 -19.58 -2.50
C ASP A 189 4.49 -18.46 -1.53
N LYS A 190 4.08 -18.79 -0.28
CA LYS A 190 3.74 -17.76 0.71
C LYS A 190 3.75 -18.28 2.15
N ALA A 191 3.95 -17.38 3.11
CA ALA A 191 3.84 -17.68 4.54
C ALA A 191 2.45 -18.19 4.98
N THR A 192 1.38 -17.99 4.21
CA THR A 192 0.07 -18.58 4.55
C THR A 192 0.08 -20.12 4.54
N SER A 193 1.11 -20.76 3.96
CA SER A 193 1.35 -22.21 4.08
C SER A 193 1.50 -22.70 5.52
N TYR A 194 1.94 -21.85 6.45
CA TYR A 194 1.96 -22.19 7.88
C TYR A 194 0.54 -22.43 8.42
N ILE A 195 -0.43 -21.58 8.05
CA ILE A 195 -1.83 -21.73 8.44
C ILE A 195 -2.43 -22.99 7.81
N PHE A 196 -2.24 -23.20 6.51
CA PHE A 196 -2.71 -24.42 5.81
C PHE A 196 -2.15 -25.70 6.45
N THR A 197 -0.88 -25.69 6.82
CA THR A 197 -0.26 -26.86 7.46
C THR A 197 -0.79 -27.05 8.88
N ALA A 198 -1.04 -25.98 9.64
CA ALA A 198 -1.66 -26.06 10.95
C ALA A 198 -3.10 -26.63 10.86
N GLU A 199 -3.93 -26.12 9.95
CA GLU A 199 -5.28 -26.66 9.68
C GLU A 199 -5.23 -28.15 9.34
N LEU A 200 -4.28 -28.53 8.48
CA LEU A 200 -4.07 -29.94 8.11
C LEU A 200 -3.68 -30.80 9.31
N LEU A 201 -2.70 -30.38 10.11
CA LEU A 201 -2.21 -31.13 11.27
C LEU A 201 -3.32 -31.29 12.32
N ILE A 202 -4.12 -30.25 12.57
CA ILE A 202 -5.26 -30.32 13.49
C ILE A 202 -6.29 -31.31 12.96
N PHE A 203 -6.67 -31.25 11.67
CA PHE A 203 -7.58 -32.22 11.08
C PHE A 203 -7.08 -33.66 11.21
N LEU A 204 -5.82 -33.90 10.85
CA LEU A 204 -5.21 -35.22 10.91
C LEU A 204 -5.13 -35.73 12.35
N ALA A 205 -4.85 -34.86 13.33
CA ALA A 205 -4.86 -35.19 14.74
C ALA A 205 -6.26 -35.59 15.22
N LEU A 206 -7.30 -34.84 14.84
CA LEU A 206 -8.69 -35.18 15.17
C LEU A 206 -9.10 -36.54 14.57
N VAL A 207 -8.83 -36.77 13.29
CA VAL A 207 -9.14 -38.05 12.64
C VAL A 207 -8.33 -39.19 13.25
N PHE A 208 -7.06 -38.96 13.59
CA PHE A 208 -6.22 -39.93 14.28
C PHE A 208 -6.81 -40.31 15.65
N VAL A 209 -7.15 -39.33 16.49
CA VAL A 209 -7.79 -39.57 17.80
C VAL A 209 -9.09 -40.36 17.64
N ILE A 210 -9.99 -39.93 16.75
CA ILE A 210 -11.27 -40.64 16.50
C ILE A 210 -11.03 -42.11 16.11
N ARG A 211 -10.07 -42.37 15.23
CA ARG A 211 -9.72 -43.74 14.82
C ARG A 211 -9.12 -44.56 15.96
N LEU A 212 -8.24 -43.98 16.76
CA LEU A 212 -7.66 -44.67 17.92
C LEU A 212 -8.72 -45.02 18.97
N LEU A 213 -9.72 -44.16 19.17
CA LEU A 213 -10.82 -44.42 20.10
C LEU A 213 -11.72 -45.57 19.63
N SER A 214 -11.78 -45.84 18.33
CA SER A 214 -12.50 -46.98 17.76
C SER A 214 -11.76 -48.32 17.86
N LYS A 215 -10.45 -48.32 18.17
CA LYS A 215 -9.67 -49.56 18.35
C LYS A 215 -9.91 -50.20 19.72
N ALA A 216 -9.56 -51.48 19.84
CA ALA A 216 -9.53 -52.19 21.11
C ALA A 216 -8.30 -51.78 21.95
N TRP A 217 -8.53 -51.27 23.17
CA TRP A 217 -7.47 -50.87 24.09
C TRP A 217 -7.15 -52.00 25.06
N LYS A 218 -5.89 -52.14 25.48
CA LYS A 218 -5.47 -53.19 26.45
C LYS A 218 -6.19 -53.08 27.79
N LYS A 219 -6.51 -51.85 28.22
CA LYS A 219 -7.28 -51.54 29.43
C LYS A 219 -8.12 -50.29 29.20
N ASP A 220 -9.39 -50.33 29.60
CA ASP A 220 -10.32 -49.20 29.46
C ASP A 220 -9.87 -47.97 30.28
N LEU A 221 -9.19 -48.18 31.41
CA LEU A 221 -8.61 -47.10 32.20
C LEU A 221 -7.64 -46.23 31.37
N PHE A 222 -6.79 -46.84 30.54
CA PHE A 222 -5.85 -46.08 29.70
C PHE A 222 -6.58 -45.30 28.60
N LYS A 223 -7.68 -45.83 28.08
CA LYS A 223 -8.54 -45.12 27.12
C LYS A 223 -9.18 -43.89 27.76
N LEU A 224 -9.72 -44.03 28.97
CA LEU A 224 -10.30 -42.92 29.74
C LEU A 224 -9.24 -41.86 30.06
N LEU A 225 -8.08 -42.25 30.59
CA LEU A 225 -6.99 -41.33 30.91
C LEU A 225 -6.43 -40.62 29.68
N PHE A 226 -6.36 -41.30 28.54
CA PHE A 226 -6.02 -40.69 27.27
C PHE A 226 -7.03 -39.61 26.84
N ILE A 227 -8.33 -39.90 26.91
CA ILE A 227 -9.39 -38.93 26.59
C ILE A 227 -9.30 -37.70 27.51
N ILE A 228 -9.12 -37.92 28.81
CA ILE A 228 -8.96 -36.83 29.78
C ILE A 228 -7.72 -35.99 29.45
N ALA A 229 -6.58 -36.63 29.19
CA ALA A 229 -5.34 -35.92 28.86
C ALA A 229 -5.43 -35.12 27.56
N VAL A 230 -6.08 -35.66 26.53
CA VAL A 230 -6.37 -34.93 25.27
C VAL A 230 -7.32 -33.75 25.54
N GLY A 231 -8.37 -33.96 26.34
CA GLY A 231 -9.30 -32.91 26.74
C GLY A 231 -8.60 -31.77 27.48
N LEU A 232 -7.75 -32.10 28.46
CA LEU A 232 -6.93 -31.12 29.19
C LEU A 232 -5.96 -30.38 28.27
N THR A 233 -5.33 -31.07 27.32
CA THR A 233 -4.45 -30.45 26.32
C THR A 233 -5.19 -29.39 25.51
N ILE A 234 -6.40 -29.71 25.03
CA ILE A 234 -7.23 -28.76 24.27
C ILE A 234 -7.66 -27.59 25.16
N VAL A 235 -8.10 -27.85 26.39
CA VAL A 235 -8.53 -26.79 27.33
C VAL A 235 -7.38 -25.84 27.64
N PHE A 236 -6.21 -26.36 28.04
CA PHE A 236 -5.05 -25.51 28.33
C PHE A 236 -4.52 -24.79 27.09
N GLY A 237 -4.55 -25.43 25.91
CA GLY A 237 -4.20 -24.78 24.65
C GLY A 237 -5.15 -23.63 24.30
N LEU A 238 -6.47 -23.81 24.46
CA LEU A 238 -7.47 -22.77 24.24
C LEU A 238 -7.36 -21.64 25.27
N LEU A 239 -7.02 -21.95 26.52
CA LEU A 239 -6.74 -20.93 27.54
C LEU A 239 -5.49 -20.12 27.17
N ALA A 240 -4.37 -20.78 26.86
CA ALA A 240 -3.15 -20.10 26.42
C ALA A 240 -3.40 -19.20 25.21
N PHE A 241 -4.15 -19.70 24.22
CA PHE A 241 -4.56 -18.92 23.05
C PHE A 241 -5.49 -17.76 23.43
N GLY A 242 -6.51 -17.99 24.26
CA GLY A 242 -7.47 -16.96 24.66
C GLY A 242 -6.83 -15.82 25.45
N PHE A 243 -5.96 -16.14 26.41
CA PHE A 243 -5.18 -15.14 27.16
C PHE A 243 -4.20 -14.40 26.24
N GLY A 244 -3.46 -15.12 25.38
CA GLY A 244 -2.54 -14.52 24.41
C GLY A 244 -3.23 -13.59 23.43
N TYR A 245 -4.36 -14.02 22.87
CA TYR A 245 -5.15 -13.23 21.94
C TYR A 245 -5.76 -12.00 22.59
N THR A 246 -6.33 -12.13 23.80
CA THR A 246 -6.90 -10.99 24.52
C THR A 246 -5.84 -9.96 24.87
N ALA A 247 -4.64 -10.42 25.25
CA ALA A 247 -3.52 -9.53 25.53
C ALA A 247 -3.06 -8.77 24.28
N LEU A 248 -2.84 -9.49 23.16
CA LEU A 248 -2.41 -8.90 21.88
C LEU A 248 -3.46 -7.98 21.25
N SER A 249 -4.75 -8.20 21.51
CA SER A 249 -5.82 -7.36 20.95
C SER A 249 -6.09 -6.08 21.75
N ASN A 250 -5.54 -5.97 22.97
CA ASN A 250 -5.71 -4.82 23.85
C ASN A 250 -4.46 -3.92 23.94
N THR A 251 -3.36 -4.29 23.28
CA THR A 251 -2.15 -3.44 23.21
C THR A 251 -2.36 -2.30 22.22
N THR A 252 -2.12 -1.07 22.66
CA THR A 252 -2.37 0.17 21.90
C THR A 252 -1.12 0.76 21.24
N ASP A 253 0.05 0.11 21.33
CA ASP A 253 1.29 0.63 20.73
C ASP A 253 1.29 0.48 19.20
N THR A 254 1.11 1.60 18.52
CA THR A 254 1.16 1.76 17.06
C THR A 254 2.53 2.20 16.54
N ASP A 255 3.46 2.59 17.42
CA ASP A 255 4.72 3.26 17.04
C ASP A 255 5.93 2.35 16.83
N SER A 256 5.78 1.03 16.94
CA SER A 256 6.87 0.11 16.58
C SER A 256 6.70 -0.37 15.14
N ASP A 257 7.60 0.05 14.24
CA ASP A 257 7.80 -0.44 12.86
C ASP A 257 7.90 -1.98 12.74
N ILE A 258 8.01 -2.67 13.87
CA ILE A 258 7.98 -4.12 14.01
C ILE A 258 6.83 -4.41 14.96
N GLY A 259 5.75 -4.99 14.43
CA GLY A 259 4.47 -5.15 15.13
C GLY A 259 4.61 -5.67 16.56
N VAL A 260 3.72 -5.20 17.44
CA VAL A 260 3.61 -5.47 18.89
C VAL A 260 4.43 -6.69 19.31
N LEU A 261 5.66 -6.45 19.77
CA LEU A 261 6.45 -7.51 20.37
C LEU A 261 5.62 -8.11 21.52
N LEU A 262 5.67 -9.42 21.71
CA LEU A 262 5.17 -10.10 22.92
C LEU A 262 5.72 -9.47 24.22
N ASN A 263 6.76 -8.62 24.13
CA ASN A 263 7.29 -7.77 25.19
C ASN A 263 6.37 -6.63 25.65
N ALA A 264 5.46 -6.13 24.80
CA ALA A 264 4.45 -5.12 25.16
C ALA A 264 3.36 -5.71 26.08
N ILE A 265 3.27 -7.04 26.18
CA ILE A 265 2.35 -7.73 27.08
C ILE A 265 2.93 -7.77 28.50
N SER A 266 2.08 -7.48 29.49
CA SER A 266 2.46 -7.53 30.91
C SER A 266 3.15 -8.85 31.27
N LEU A 267 4.16 -8.78 32.16
CA LEU A 267 4.91 -9.97 32.59
C LEU A 267 3.98 -11.05 33.19
N THR A 268 2.95 -10.63 33.93
CA THR A 268 1.94 -11.53 34.51
C THR A 268 1.21 -12.33 33.44
N THR A 269 0.72 -11.67 32.38
CA THR A 269 0.01 -12.34 31.30
C THR A 269 0.92 -13.25 30.49
N ARG A 270 2.19 -12.88 30.29
CA ARG A 270 3.20 -13.78 29.68
C ARG A 270 3.42 -15.04 30.50
N ILE A 271 3.49 -14.92 31.83
CA ILE A 271 3.62 -16.07 32.74
C ILE A 271 2.38 -16.96 32.65
N GLU A 272 1.17 -16.39 32.64
CA GLU A 272 -0.08 -17.16 32.50
C GLU A 272 -0.13 -17.95 31.19
N ILE A 273 0.18 -17.30 30.06
CA ILE A 273 0.28 -17.96 28.75
C ILE A 273 1.32 -19.09 28.81
N GLY A 274 2.49 -18.82 29.39
CA GLY A 274 3.56 -19.80 29.56
C GLY A 274 3.13 -21.00 30.42
N VAL A 275 2.45 -20.76 31.55
CA VAL A 275 1.94 -21.81 32.44
C VAL A 275 0.93 -22.69 31.72
N PHE A 276 -0.07 -22.10 31.06
CA PHE A 276 -1.04 -22.88 30.29
C PHE A 276 -0.40 -23.63 29.12
N GLY A 277 0.59 -23.03 28.45
CA GLY A 277 1.39 -23.70 27.43
C GLY A 277 2.13 -24.93 27.97
N VAL A 278 2.81 -24.79 29.11
CA VAL A 278 3.50 -25.91 29.78
C VAL A 278 2.51 -27.00 30.20
N LEU A 279 1.36 -26.63 30.78
CA LEU A 279 0.31 -27.58 31.16
C LEU A 279 -0.28 -28.33 29.95
N ALA A 280 -0.44 -27.64 28.81
CA ALA A 280 -0.86 -28.27 27.57
C ALA A 280 0.19 -29.28 27.08
N ILE A 281 1.49 -28.94 27.12
CA ILE A 281 2.58 -29.85 26.74
C ILE A 281 2.64 -31.06 27.67
N VAL A 282 2.56 -30.86 28.99
CA VAL A 282 2.57 -31.96 29.98
C VAL A 282 1.39 -32.90 29.76
N SER A 283 0.20 -32.35 29.50
CA SER A 283 -1.00 -33.13 29.19
C SER A 283 -0.87 -33.90 27.88
N LEU A 284 -0.24 -33.30 26.86
CA LEU A 284 0.03 -33.93 25.57
C LEU A 284 1.03 -35.09 25.70
N VAL A 285 2.10 -34.91 26.47
CA VAL A 285 3.07 -35.98 26.79
C VAL A 285 2.38 -37.10 27.57
N GLY A 286 1.54 -36.76 28.54
CA GLY A 286 0.72 -37.72 29.27
C GLY A 286 -0.19 -38.53 28.35
N ALA A 287 -0.88 -37.86 27.41
CA ALA A 287 -1.69 -38.51 26.38
C ALA A 287 -0.85 -39.48 25.53
N GLY A 288 0.35 -39.09 25.12
CA GLY A 288 1.29 -39.96 24.41
C GLY A 288 1.69 -41.22 25.21
N ILE A 289 1.98 -41.08 26.50
CA ILE A 289 2.32 -42.21 27.38
C ILE A 289 1.15 -43.18 27.51
N PHE A 290 -0.07 -42.68 27.75
CA PHE A 290 -1.26 -43.52 27.87
C PHE A 290 -1.62 -44.19 26.55
N LEU A 291 -1.42 -43.49 25.42
CA LEU A 291 -1.60 -44.05 24.09
C LEU A 291 -0.65 -45.24 23.83
N VAL A 292 0.64 -45.07 24.13
CA VAL A 292 1.64 -46.13 23.97
C VAL A 292 1.38 -47.30 24.92
N LYS A 293 1.01 -47.04 26.18
CA LYS A 293 0.66 -48.11 27.14
C LYS A 293 -0.64 -48.84 26.76
N GLY A 294 -1.62 -48.12 26.21
CA GLY A 294 -2.95 -48.62 25.86
C GLY A 294 -3.00 -49.43 24.57
N LEU A 295 -2.43 -48.93 23.48
CA LEU A 295 -2.48 -49.54 22.14
C LEU A 295 -1.15 -50.13 21.68
N GLY A 296 -0.03 -49.68 22.26
CA GLY A 296 1.31 -50.07 21.82
C GLY A 296 1.76 -49.37 20.54
N TRP A 297 3.08 -49.35 20.29
CA TRP A 297 3.67 -48.70 19.12
C TRP A 297 3.19 -49.26 17.79
N LYS A 298 2.86 -50.55 17.73
CA LYS A 298 2.31 -51.19 16.53
C LYS A 298 0.95 -50.58 16.18
N GLY A 299 0.01 -50.57 17.13
CA GLY A 299 -1.34 -50.03 16.91
C GLY A 299 -1.38 -48.53 16.55
N ILE A 300 -0.37 -47.76 16.98
CA ILE A 300 -0.16 -46.35 16.58
C ILE A 300 0.37 -46.25 15.15
N ARG A 301 1.46 -46.98 14.84
CA ARG A 301 2.14 -46.93 13.53
C ARG A 301 1.32 -47.57 12.41
N ASP A 302 0.31 -48.37 12.74
CA ASP A 302 -0.63 -48.94 11.76
C ASP A 302 -1.63 -47.90 11.22
N GLU A 303 -1.69 -46.68 11.80
CA GLU A 303 -2.57 -45.62 11.30
C GLU A 303 -1.92 -44.73 10.24
N ARG A 304 -2.56 -44.63 9.08
CA ARG A 304 -2.10 -43.75 7.98
C ARG A 304 -2.10 -42.27 8.34
N THR A 305 -2.97 -41.84 9.25
CA THR A 305 -2.96 -40.45 9.74
C THR A 305 -1.71 -40.17 10.58
N PHE A 306 -1.15 -41.17 11.27
CA PHE A 306 0.11 -41.02 12.01
C PHE A 306 1.28 -40.74 11.07
N ASP A 307 1.36 -41.45 9.93
CA ASP A 307 2.39 -41.20 8.91
C ASP A 307 2.37 -39.76 8.40
N LEU A 308 1.18 -39.23 8.10
CA LEU A 308 1.02 -37.86 7.63
C LEU A 308 1.36 -36.82 8.71
N LEU A 309 0.97 -37.07 9.96
CA LEU A 309 1.32 -36.21 11.11
C LEU A 309 2.84 -36.12 11.31
N ILE A 310 3.54 -37.25 11.25
CA ILE A 310 5.00 -37.26 11.40
C ILE A 310 5.69 -36.63 10.20
N LEU A 311 5.27 -36.95 8.97
CA LEU A 311 5.88 -36.39 7.77
C LEU A 311 5.75 -34.87 7.72
N GLN A 312 4.53 -34.34 7.85
CA GLN A 312 4.26 -32.90 7.81
C GLN A 312 4.88 -32.19 9.02
N GLY A 313 4.72 -32.77 10.22
CA GLY A 313 5.26 -32.20 11.45
C GLY A 313 6.79 -32.05 11.40
N THR A 314 7.52 -33.05 10.87
CA THR A 314 8.98 -32.98 10.80
C THR A 314 9.49 -31.97 9.76
N PHE A 315 8.81 -31.74 8.63
CA PHE A 315 9.23 -30.70 7.68
C PHE A 315 9.01 -29.29 8.20
N VAL A 316 7.89 -29.06 8.88
CA VAL A 316 7.53 -27.73 9.36
C VAL A 316 8.24 -27.37 10.65
N LEU A 317 8.64 -28.35 11.48
CA LEU A 317 9.26 -28.09 12.79
C LEU A 317 10.46 -27.12 12.73
N PRO A 318 11.44 -27.26 11.81
CA PRO A 318 12.54 -26.31 11.71
C PRO A 318 12.09 -24.93 11.19
N LEU A 319 11.08 -24.90 10.32
CA LEU A 319 10.50 -23.68 9.76
C LEU A 319 9.69 -22.86 10.79
N LEU A 320 9.41 -23.43 11.95
CA LEU A 320 8.76 -22.74 13.07
C LEU A 320 9.74 -22.03 14.00
N ALA A 321 11.05 -22.06 13.75
CA ALA A 321 12.07 -21.52 14.65
C ALA A 321 11.89 -20.03 15.00
N ALA A 322 11.32 -19.23 14.09
CA ALA A 322 11.00 -17.82 14.35
C ALA A 322 9.93 -17.64 15.44
N LEU A 323 9.00 -18.58 15.62
CA LEU A 323 7.91 -18.48 16.58
C LEU A 323 8.38 -18.51 18.05
N PRO A 324 9.11 -19.54 18.54
CA PRO A 324 9.61 -19.55 19.92
C PRO A 324 10.61 -18.42 20.18
N MET A 325 11.39 -18.01 19.18
CA MET A 325 12.29 -16.87 19.26
C MET A 325 11.51 -15.56 19.53
N ALA A 326 10.44 -15.31 18.77
CA ALA A 326 9.57 -14.16 18.98
C ALA A 326 8.85 -14.22 20.34
N ILE A 327 8.41 -15.41 20.80
CA ILE A 327 7.72 -15.60 22.08
C ILE A 327 8.57 -15.15 23.28
N ILE A 328 9.88 -15.34 23.22
CA ILE A 328 10.78 -14.91 24.29
C ILE A 328 11.31 -13.46 24.11
N GLY A 329 10.81 -12.74 23.09
CA GLY A 329 11.12 -11.33 22.88
C GLY A 329 12.36 -11.05 22.02
N LEU A 330 12.90 -12.04 21.31
CA LEU A 330 14.00 -11.85 20.36
C LEU A 330 13.45 -11.57 18.95
N ASN A 331 14.11 -10.70 18.18
CA ASN A 331 13.68 -10.31 16.84
C ASN A 331 14.12 -11.35 15.77
N PRO A 332 13.21 -12.10 15.13
CA PRO A 332 13.57 -13.07 14.08
C PRO A 332 14.05 -12.42 12.77
N LEU A 333 13.89 -11.10 12.62
CA LEU A 333 14.33 -10.30 11.48
C LEU A 333 15.68 -9.61 11.73
N ASP A 334 16.31 -9.86 12.89
CA ASP A 334 17.67 -9.37 13.18
C ASP A 334 18.69 -10.23 12.44
N TYR A 335 19.23 -9.69 11.35
CA TYR A 335 20.26 -10.32 10.52
C TYR A 335 21.69 -9.93 10.94
N SER A 336 21.88 -9.25 12.09
CA SER A 336 23.21 -8.99 12.64
C SER A 336 23.91 -10.28 13.10
N ASN A 337 25.22 -10.24 13.33
CA ASN A 337 25.96 -11.40 13.84
C ASN A 337 25.35 -11.96 15.14
N PRO A 338 24.98 -11.15 16.15
CA PRO A 338 24.21 -11.63 17.31
C PRO A 338 22.84 -12.21 16.96
N GLY A 339 22.08 -11.56 16.06
CA GLY A 339 20.77 -12.03 15.62
C GLY A 339 20.82 -13.42 14.96
N ILE A 340 21.83 -13.67 14.12
CA ILE A 340 22.07 -14.97 13.49
C ILE A 340 22.39 -16.05 14.54
N LEU A 341 23.24 -15.75 15.53
CA LEU A 341 23.54 -16.67 16.61
C LEU A 341 22.28 -17.01 17.42
N ASN A 342 21.45 -16.00 17.70
CA ASN A 342 20.17 -16.19 18.37
C ASN A 342 19.23 -17.11 17.56
N ALA A 343 19.10 -16.89 16.25
CA ALA A 343 18.30 -17.74 15.38
C ALA A 343 18.79 -19.20 15.38
N LEU A 344 20.10 -19.43 15.33
CA LEU A 344 20.70 -20.77 15.35
C LEU A 344 20.38 -21.54 16.65
N MET A 345 20.26 -20.86 17.79
CA MET A 345 19.88 -21.48 19.06
C MET A 345 18.48 -22.11 19.04
N PHE A 346 17.57 -21.62 18.19
CA PHE A 346 16.23 -22.20 18.03
C PHE A 346 16.17 -23.18 16.85
N LEU A 347 16.79 -22.80 15.73
CA LEU A 347 16.76 -23.58 14.50
C LEU A 347 17.44 -24.94 14.65
N VAL A 348 18.66 -24.98 15.20
CA VAL A 348 19.46 -26.21 15.26
C VAL A 348 18.79 -27.29 16.13
N PRO A 349 18.29 -27.00 17.36
CA PRO A 349 17.57 -27.99 18.15
C PRO A 349 16.30 -28.50 17.47
N LEU A 350 15.48 -27.63 16.88
CA LEU A 350 14.26 -28.03 16.18
C LEU A 350 14.58 -28.90 14.96
N PHE A 351 15.66 -28.60 14.25
CA PHE A 351 16.15 -29.42 13.15
C PHE A 351 16.62 -30.79 13.62
N ILE A 352 17.40 -30.86 14.70
CA ILE A 352 17.84 -32.14 15.30
C ILE A 352 16.63 -32.97 15.74
N ILE A 353 15.65 -32.36 16.41
CA ILE A 353 14.42 -33.05 16.84
C ILE A 353 13.67 -33.60 15.63
N SER A 354 13.52 -32.81 14.56
CA SER A 354 12.92 -33.26 13.31
C SER A 354 13.62 -34.49 12.74
N VAL A 355 14.96 -34.46 12.66
CA VAL A 355 15.79 -35.57 12.19
C VAL A 355 15.61 -36.82 13.06
N LEU A 356 15.67 -36.67 14.38
CA LEU A 356 15.52 -37.79 15.32
C LEU A 356 14.14 -38.46 15.19
N ILE A 357 13.07 -37.66 15.13
CA ILE A 357 11.69 -38.17 14.97
C ILE A 357 11.53 -38.87 13.61
N GLY A 358 12.04 -38.25 12.54
CA GLY A 358 11.96 -38.77 11.18
C GLY A 358 12.68 -40.10 10.99
N ILE A 359 13.92 -40.20 11.48
CA ILE A 359 14.71 -41.44 11.46
C ILE A 359 14.03 -42.53 12.31
N TRP A 360 13.51 -42.16 13.48
CA TRP A 360 12.81 -43.09 14.38
C TRP A 360 11.50 -43.65 13.78
N TRP A 361 10.76 -42.83 13.02
CA TRP A 361 9.55 -43.26 12.33
C TRP A 361 9.86 -44.18 11.16
N ASN A 362 10.53 -43.67 10.12
CA ASN A 362 10.96 -44.45 8.95
C ASN A 362 12.11 -43.75 8.22
N GLY A 363 13.35 -43.98 8.66
CA GLY A 363 14.53 -43.32 8.10
C GLY A 363 14.66 -43.37 6.58
N LYS A 364 14.32 -44.49 5.91
CA LYS A 364 14.45 -44.58 4.44
C LYS A 364 13.44 -43.67 3.71
N ILE A 365 12.17 -43.74 4.08
CA ILE A 365 11.13 -42.91 3.45
C ILE A 365 11.35 -41.46 3.82
N TRP A 366 11.61 -41.19 5.10
CA TRP A 366 11.82 -39.85 5.60
C TRP A 366 13.03 -39.18 4.93
N LEU A 367 14.18 -39.84 4.82
CA LEU A 367 15.37 -39.27 4.15
C LEU A 367 15.11 -38.89 2.68
N ILE A 368 14.38 -39.73 1.93
CA ILE A 368 14.03 -39.43 0.54
C ILE A 368 13.14 -38.17 0.49
N ASN A 369 12.10 -38.12 1.33
CA ASN A 369 11.16 -37.00 1.30
C ASN A 369 11.80 -35.71 1.84
N THR A 370 12.58 -35.77 2.93
CA THR A 370 13.38 -34.65 3.45
C THR A 370 14.33 -34.13 2.38
N GLY A 371 15.04 -35.01 1.66
CA GLY A 371 15.93 -34.61 0.58
C GLY A 371 15.20 -33.86 -0.55
N ILE A 372 14.03 -34.35 -0.96
CA ILE A 372 13.20 -33.69 -1.98
C ILE A 372 12.68 -32.35 -1.49
N PHE A 373 12.16 -32.30 -0.26
CA PHE A 373 11.64 -31.07 0.34
C PHE A 373 12.69 -29.96 0.35
N TRP A 374 13.85 -30.25 0.94
CA TRP A 374 14.93 -29.28 1.05
C TRP A 374 15.59 -28.97 -0.29
N ALA A 375 15.64 -29.91 -1.24
CA ALA A 375 16.14 -29.61 -2.59
C ALA A 375 15.30 -28.54 -3.29
N ILE A 376 13.96 -28.65 -3.23
CA ILE A 376 13.05 -27.64 -3.79
C ILE A 376 13.19 -26.33 -3.03
N PHE A 377 13.13 -26.39 -1.70
CA PHE A 377 13.21 -25.20 -0.84
C PHE A 377 14.52 -24.42 -1.09
N ILE A 378 15.67 -25.10 -1.05
CA ILE A 378 16.98 -24.47 -1.28
C ILE A 378 17.03 -23.87 -2.68
N LEU A 379 16.59 -24.60 -3.71
CA LEU A 379 16.68 -24.14 -5.10
C LEU A 379 15.94 -22.81 -5.33
N PHE A 380 14.72 -22.67 -4.81
CA PHE A 380 13.95 -21.43 -4.97
C PHE A 380 14.44 -20.30 -4.06
N TYR A 381 14.70 -20.58 -2.78
CA TYR A 381 15.13 -19.55 -1.84
C TYR A 381 16.56 -19.05 -2.07
N THR A 382 17.39 -19.82 -2.77
CA THR A 382 18.73 -19.35 -3.18
C THR A 382 18.76 -18.77 -4.59
N THR A 383 17.59 -18.59 -5.22
CA THR A 383 17.48 -18.13 -6.62
C THR A 383 18.40 -18.94 -7.54
N LEU A 384 18.21 -20.26 -7.56
CA LEU A 384 19.04 -21.21 -8.31
C LEU A 384 20.54 -21.18 -7.90
N PHE A 385 20.82 -21.14 -6.58
CA PHE A 385 22.16 -21.10 -5.99
C PHE A 385 22.98 -19.82 -6.26
N THR A 386 22.34 -18.76 -6.78
CA THR A 386 23.00 -17.47 -7.00
C THR A 386 23.02 -16.58 -5.75
N GLN A 387 22.06 -16.75 -4.84
CA GLN A 387 21.87 -15.90 -3.66
C GLN A 387 21.69 -16.71 -2.37
N GLY A 388 22.81 -17.17 -1.78
CA GLY A 388 22.79 -18.06 -0.60
C GLY A 388 22.08 -17.49 0.64
N VAL A 389 22.08 -16.17 0.82
CA VAL A 389 21.44 -15.48 1.96
C VAL A 389 19.92 -15.70 1.98
N GLY A 390 19.30 -15.85 0.80
CA GLY A 390 17.86 -16.07 0.69
C GLY A 390 17.39 -17.36 1.39
N PHE A 391 18.24 -18.39 1.51
CA PHE A 391 17.93 -19.60 2.28
C PHE A 391 17.74 -19.30 3.78
N ALA A 392 18.63 -18.50 4.38
CA ALA A 392 18.52 -18.12 5.79
C ALA A 392 17.29 -17.22 6.03
N LYS A 393 17.06 -16.25 5.14
CA LYS A 393 15.84 -15.40 5.15
C LYS A 393 14.56 -16.24 4.95
N GLY A 394 14.60 -17.32 4.18
CA GLY A 394 13.48 -18.25 4.03
C GLY A 394 13.17 -19.04 5.31
N LEU A 395 14.19 -19.49 6.03
CA LEU A 395 14.03 -20.25 7.28
C LEU A 395 13.47 -19.41 8.44
N MET A 396 13.94 -18.17 8.58
CA MET A 396 13.60 -17.30 9.72
C MET A 396 12.71 -16.12 9.32
N GLY A 397 13.10 -15.42 8.25
CA GLY A 397 12.46 -14.18 7.81
C GLY A 397 11.02 -14.37 7.31
N ALA A 398 10.70 -15.47 6.62
CA ALA A 398 9.35 -15.72 6.10
C ALA A 398 8.28 -15.72 7.20
N LEU A 399 8.50 -16.51 8.26
CA LEU A 399 7.59 -16.56 9.41
C LEU A 399 7.76 -15.34 10.33
N GLY A 400 9.00 -14.87 10.52
CA GLY A 400 9.29 -13.68 11.34
C GLY A 400 8.56 -12.43 10.84
N TYR A 401 8.59 -12.19 9.52
CA TYR A 401 7.90 -11.07 8.90
C TYR A 401 6.37 -11.23 8.99
N TRP A 402 5.85 -12.43 8.73
CA TRP A 402 4.42 -12.69 8.87
C TRP A 402 3.90 -12.44 10.31
N LEU A 403 4.70 -12.81 11.33
CA LEU A 403 4.39 -12.52 12.73
C LEU A 403 4.40 -11.01 13.00
N ALA A 404 5.40 -10.28 12.50
CA ALA A 404 5.47 -8.82 12.63
C ALA A 404 4.26 -8.12 11.98
N GLN A 405 3.80 -8.59 10.83
CA GLN A 405 2.63 -8.03 10.13
C GLN A 405 1.31 -8.20 10.90
N GLN A 406 1.22 -9.13 11.87
CA GLN A 406 0.01 -9.27 12.69
C GLN A 406 -0.26 -8.05 13.58
N GLY A 407 0.79 -7.28 13.94
CA GLY A 407 0.65 -6.07 14.77
C GLY A 407 0.29 -4.80 14.00
N VAL A 408 0.56 -4.73 12.69
CA VAL A 408 0.30 -3.54 11.86
C VAL A 408 -1.19 -3.39 11.53
N THR A 409 -1.95 -4.49 11.53
CA THR A 409 -3.40 -4.53 11.23
C THR A 409 -3.78 -3.68 10.02
N ARG A 410 -3.08 -3.86 8.88
CA ARG A 410 -3.31 -3.06 7.66
C ARG A 410 -4.81 -3.00 7.31
N GLY A 411 -5.34 -1.79 7.23
CA GLY A 411 -6.75 -1.51 7.00
C GLY A 411 -7.68 -1.75 8.20
N GLY A 412 -7.30 -2.41 9.29
CA GLY A 412 -8.12 -2.50 10.52
C GLY A 412 -9.47 -3.22 10.38
N GLN A 413 -9.63 -4.09 9.37
CA GLN A 413 -10.90 -4.75 9.03
C GLN A 413 -11.59 -5.39 10.25
N PRO A 414 -12.93 -5.41 10.36
CA PRO A 414 -13.60 -6.03 11.50
C PRO A 414 -13.56 -7.57 11.49
N LYS A 415 -13.77 -8.24 12.64
CA LYS A 415 -13.74 -9.71 12.74
C LYS A 415 -14.82 -10.41 11.90
N TYR A 416 -15.91 -9.71 11.62
CA TYR A 416 -17.00 -10.21 10.80
C TYR A 416 -16.82 -9.94 9.29
N TYR A 417 -15.70 -9.35 8.88
CA TYR A 417 -15.44 -8.92 7.50
C TYR A 417 -15.70 -10.02 6.47
N TYR A 418 -15.09 -11.21 6.64
CA TYR A 418 -15.30 -12.30 5.69
C TYR A 418 -16.73 -12.87 5.74
N ALA A 419 -17.25 -13.10 6.95
CA ALA A 419 -18.52 -13.79 7.15
C ALA A 419 -19.75 -12.93 6.76
N LEU A 420 -19.69 -11.61 6.97
CA LEU A 420 -20.81 -10.69 6.77
C LEU A 420 -20.66 -9.75 5.56
N ILE A 421 -19.43 -9.52 5.08
CA ILE A 421 -19.19 -8.66 3.90
C ILE A 421 -18.79 -9.50 2.71
N GLN A 422 -17.64 -10.19 2.76
CA GLN A 422 -17.07 -10.83 1.57
C GLN A 422 -17.90 -12.02 1.05
N ILE A 423 -18.20 -12.99 1.92
CA ILE A 423 -18.94 -14.20 1.52
C ILE A 423 -20.36 -13.86 1.03
N PRO A 424 -21.16 -13.02 1.71
CA PRO A 424 -22.51 -12.69 1.25
C PRO A 424 -22.55 -11.90 -0.07
N ILE A 425 -21.52 -11.10 -0.36
CA ILE A 425 -21.47 -10.28 -1.59
C ILE A 425 -21.03 -11.11 -2.80
N TYR A 426 -20.09 -12.05 -2.63
CA TYR A 426 -19.45 -12.75 -3.76
C TYR A 426 -19.69 -14.25 -3.79
N GLU A 427 -19.67 -14.92 -2.64
CA GLU A 427 -19.58 -16.39 -2.53
C GLU A 427 -20.81 -17.00 -1.84
N PHE A 428 -21.97 -16.33 -1.98
CA PHE A 428 -23.24 -16.77 -1.42
C PHE A 428 -23.69 -18.13 -1.96
N LEU A 429 -23.36 -18.48 -3.21
CA LEU A 429 -23.69 -19.77 -3.81
C LEU A 429 -22.86 -20.92 -3.20
N PRO A 430 -21.52 -20.84 -3.14
CA PRO A 430 -20.73 -21.82 -2.40
C PRO A 430 -21.03 -21.86 -0.88
N ALA A 431 -21.41 -20.73 -0.28
CA ALA A 431 -21.86 -20.71 1.13
C ALA A 431 -23.13 -21.54 1.31
N PHE A 432 -24.13 -21.31 0.47
CA PHE A 432 -25.37 -22.09 0.48
C PHE A 432 -25.10 -23.58 0.25
N GLY A 433 -24.27 -23.91 -0.75
CA GLY A 433 -23.92 -25.31 -1.05
C GLY A 433 -23.16 -26.00 0.09
N THR A 434 -22.30 -25.28 0.81
CA THR A 434 -21.57 -25.79 1.99
C THR A 434 -22.51 -26.04 3.17
N ILE A 435 -23.43 -25.12 3.46
CA ILE A 435 -24.47 -25.30 4.49
C ILE A 435 -25.35 -26.50 4.13
N MET A 436 -25.76 -26.61 2.86
CA MET A 436 -26.53 -27.76 2.38
C MET A 436 -25.73 -29.07 2.53
N ALA A 437 -24.43 -29.06 2.28
CA ALA A 437 -23.53 -30.20 2.48
C ALA A 437 -23.49 -30.63 3.95
N ALA A 438 -23.42 -29.67 4.89
CA ALA A 438 -23.45 -29.93 6.32
C ALA A 438 -24.79 -30.55 6.77
N ILE A 439 -25.93 -29.98 6.34
CA ILE A 439 -27.26 -30.48 6.67
C ILE A 439 -27.46 -31.91 6.12
N MET A 440 -27.11 -32.12 4.86
CA MET A 440 -27.21 -33.44 4.22
C MET A 440 -26.28 -34.46 4.89
N GLY A 441 -25.03 -34.08 5.19
CA GLY A 441 -24.05 -34.92 5.88
C GLY A 441 -24.48 -35.32 7.29
N ALA A 442 -25.03 -34.39 8.06
CA ALA A 442 -25.59 -34.67 9.39
C ALA A 442 -26.76 -35.66 9.31
N SER A 443 -27.67 -35.48 8.35
CA SER A 443 -28.82 -36.38 8.16
C SER A 443 -28.40 -37.81 7.78
N LEU A 444 -27.34 -37.98 7.00
CA LEU A 444 -26.79 -39.28 6.62
C LEU A 444 -26.11 -39.96 7.82
N SER A 445 -25.38 -39.19 8.63
CA SER A 445 -24.70 -39.69 9.83
C SER A 445 -25.71 -40.15 10.89
N ILE A 446 -26.77 -39.39 11.13
CA ILE A 446 -27.87 -39.76 12.04
C ILE A 446 -28.56 -41.03 11.56
N LYS A 447 -28.86 -41.15 10.26
CA LYS A 447 -29.44 -42.37 9.68
C LYS A 447 -28.51 -43.58 9.84
N SER A 448 -27.21 -43.40 9.68
CA SER A 448 -26.22 -44.48 9.88
C SER A 448 -26.16 -44.93 11.35
N LEU A 449 -26.21 -43.99 12.30
CA LEU A 449 -26.21 -44.29 13.74
C LEU A 449 -27.51 -45.00 14.17
N LEU A 450 -28.67 -44.53 13.68
CA LEU A 450 -29.96 -45.16 13.96
C LEU A 450 -30.06 -46.56 13.34
N LYS A 451 -29.46 -46.78 12.15
CA LYS A 451 -29.40 -48.11 11.52
C LYS A 451 -28.46 -49.05 12.28
N GLY A 452 -27.29 -48.58 12.70
CA GLY A 452 -26.37 -49.35 13.54
C GLY A 452 -26.95 -49.75 14.90
N LYS A 453 -27.80 -48.90 15.51
CA LYS A 453 -28.58 -49.27 16.72
C LYS A 453 -29.62 -50.35 16.44
N LYS A 454 -30.26 -50.31 15.27
CA LYS A 454 -31.28 -51.28 14.86
C LYS A 454 -30.70 -52.66 14.51
N ASP A 455 -29.50 -52.67 13.93
CA ASP A 455 -28.77 -53.91 13.62
C ASP A 455 -28.17 -54.52 14.92
N GLN A 456 -27.76 -53.70 15.90
CA GLN A 456 -27.33 -54.19 17.23
C GLN A 456 -28.47 -54.72 18.11
N GLU A 457 -29.72 -54.29 17.91
CA GLU A 457 -30.92 -54.86 18.57
C GLU A 457 -31.44 -56.12 17.86
N ALA A 458 -31.00 -56.40 16.62
CA ALA A 458 -31.41 -57.58 15.86
C ALA A 458 -30.46 -58.80 16.02
N ASP A 459 -29.20 -58.57 16.44
CA ASP A 459 -28.18 -59.61 16.66
C ASP A 459 -28.19 -60.21 18.09
N SER A 460 -29.24 -59.98 18.89
CA SER A 460 -29.37 -60.50 20.26
C SER A 460 -30.22 -61.77 20.42
N GLU A 461 -30.36 -62.59 19.38
CA GLU A 461 -30.89 -63.97 19.51
C GLU A 461 -29.73 -64.99 19.48
N PRO A 462 -29.74 -66.02 20.36
CA PRO A 462 -28.64 -66.98 20.45
C PRO A 462 -28.73 -68.00 19.31
N LEU A 463 -27.80 -67.92 18.35
CA LEU A 463 -27.59 -68.99 17.37
C LEU A 463 -26.73 -70.10 17.99
N GLU A 464 -27.34 -71.28 18.09
CA GLU A 464 -26.71 -72.55 18.46
C GLU A 464 -25.57 -72.89 17.49
N PHE A 465 -24.44 -73.31 18.05
CA PHE A 465 -23.32 -73.87 17.31
C PHE A 465 -23.63 -75.33 16.95
N GLU A 466 -23.94 -75.60 15.68
CA GLU A 466 -23.70 -76.92 15.10
C GLU A 466 -22.33 -76.96 14.44
N THR A 467 -21.52 -77.90 14.93
CA THR A 467 -20.22 -78.30 14.37
C THR A 467 -20.45 -79.17 13.16
N GLU A 468 -19.92 -78.76 12.00
CA GLU A 468 -19.67 -79.70 10.91
C GLU A 468 -18.28 -79.47 10.30
N VAL A 469 -17.60 -80.60 10.11
CA VAL A 469 -16.22 -80.77 9.69
C VAL A 469 -16.21 -80.91 8.17
N GLU A 470 -15.40 -80.12 7.44
CA GLU A 470 -14.95 -80.49 6.10
C GLU A 470 -13.48 -80.10 5.87
N GLU A 471 -12.79 -81.02 5.19
CA GLU A 471 -11.34 -81.18 4.98
C GLU A 471 -10.68 -80.12 4.08
N PRO A 472 -9.33 -79.96 4.13
CA PRO A 472 -8.62 -79.01 3.30
C PRO A 472 -8.27 -79.61 1.93
N VAL A 473 -8.69 -78.95 0.85
CA VAL A 473 -8.17 -79.19 -0.49
C VAL A 473 -6.83 -78.47 -0.66
N ILE A 474 -5.80 -79.26 -0.94
CA ILE A 474 -4.45 -78.82 -1.29
C ILE A 474 -4.44 -78.36 -2.76
N SER A 475 -3.95 -77.14 -3.01
CA SER A 475 -3.33 -76.80 -4.30
C SER A 475 -2.12 -75.90 -4.05
N GLU A 476 -0.98 -76.38 -4.54
CA GLU A 476 0.37 -75.87 -4.37
C GLU A 476 0.59 -74.55 -5.13
N GLU A 477 1.18 -73.55 -4.46
CA GLU A 477 2.07 -72.55 -5.08
C GLU A 477 3.16 -72.11 -4.08
N PRO A 478 4.36 -71.72 -4.55
CA PRO A 478 5.60 -71.91 -3.80
C PRO A 478 5.85 -70.84 -2.74
N PHE A 479 6.41 -71.29 -1.61
CA PHE A 479 6.90 -70.45 -0.53
C PHE A 479 7.99 -69.47 -1.01
N PRO A 480 7.91 -68.16 -0.67
CA PRO A 480 9.08 -67.31 -0.73
C PRO A 480 10.07 -67.70 0.37
N THR A 481 11.32 -67.84 -0.03
CA THR A 481 12.49 -68.12 0.79
C THR A 481 12.68 -67.12 1.94
N LYS A 482 13.18 -67.63 3.07
CA LYS A 482 13.38 -66.92 4.35
C LYS A 482 14.38 -65.74 4.33
N GLU A 483 14.83 -65.26 3.17
CA GLU A 483 15.82 -64.17 3.06
C GLU A 483 15.24 -62.77 2.74
N GLU A 484 13.94 -62.63 2.43
CA GLU A 484 13.35 -61.29 2.18
C GLU A 484 12.76 -60.59 3.43
N LYS A 485 12.88 -61.18 4.63
CA LYS A 485 12.33 -60.62 5.89
C LYS A 485 13.29 -59.72 6.67
N ARG A 486 14.11 -58.92 5.97
CA ARG A 486 14.80 -57.77 6.59
C ARG A 486 14.70 -56.55 5.69
N GLN A 487 13.65 -55.76 5.89
CA GLN A 487 13.62 -54.28 5.92
C GLN A 487 12.31 -53.68 5.36
N SER A 488 11.26 -53.62 6.18
CA SER A 488 10.47 -52.38 6.31
C SER A 488 9.78 -52.37 7.67
N ARG A 489 10.12 -51.41 8.55
CA ARG A 489 9.51 -51.24 9.89
C ARG A 489 8.12 -50.57 9.86
N LEU A 490 7.38 -50.76 8.76
CA LEU A 490 5.94 -50.53 8.72
C LEU A 490 5.31 -51.92 8.66
N VAL A 491 4.33 -52.18 9.52
CA VAL A 491 3.35 -53.22 9.21
C VAL A 491 2.74 -52.76 7.89
N ASP A 492 2.95 -53.51 6.82
CA ASP A 492 2.49 -53.05 5.53
C ASP A 492 0.96 -52.98 5.57
N ASN A 493 0.44 -51.78 5.35
CA ASN A 493 -0.97 -51.52 5.04
C ASN A 493 -1.05 -51.09 3.56
N GLU A 494 -0.02 -51.41 2.77
CA GLU A 494 0.10 -51.00 1.38
C GLU A 494 -0.83 -51.87 0.53
N GLY A 495 -1.77 -51.23 -0.18
CA GLY A 495 -2.75 -51.94 -1.00
C GLY A 495 -4.10 -52.16 -0.34
N GLU A 496 -4.25 -51.90 0.96
CA GLU A 496 -5.58 -51.87 1.61
C GLU A 496 -6.37 -50.63 1.18
N GLU A 497 -7.61 -50.78 0.72
CA GLU A 497 -8.47 -49.64 0.40
C GLU A 497 -9.32 -49.24 1.62
N ARG A 498 -9.19 -47.99 2.09
CA ARG A 498 -9.96 -47.45 3.22
C ARG A 498 -10.78 -46.24 2.77
N LYS A 499 -12.00 -46.06 3.28
CA LYS A 499 -12.81 -44.87 2.93
C LYS A 499 -12.28 -43.62 3.67
N PRO A 500 -11.83 -42.58 2.95
CA PRO A 500 -11.36 -41.35 3.58
C PRO A 500 -12.54 -40.46 4.01
N PRO A 501 -12.36 -39.62 5.05
CA PRO A 501 -13.41 -38.73 5.57
C PRO A 501 -13.57 -37.45 4.70
N VAL A 502 -13.95 -37.60 3.43
CA VAL A 502 -13.98 -36.51 2.43
C VAL A 502 -14.86 -35.33 2.88
N LEU A 503 -16.14 -35.57 3.17
CA LEU A 503 -17.07 -34.49 3.51
C LEU A 503 -16.68 -33.79 4.82
N ALA A 504 -16.21 -34.56 5.81
CA ALA A 504 -15.74 -34.00 7.07
C ALA A 504 -14.51 -33.11 6.87
N LEU A 505 -13.57 -33.50 6.00
CA LEU A 505 -12.43 -32.68 5.63
C LEU A 505 -12.88 -31.36 4.98
N LEU A 506 -13.75 -31.41 3.97
CA LEU A 506 -14.18 -30.20 3.25
C LEU A 506 -14.95 -29.24 4.15
N LEU A 507 -15.86 -29.75 4.99
CA LEU A 507 -16.60 -28.91 5.95
C LEU A 507 -15.70 -28.35 7.04
N TYR A 508 -14.79 -29.16 7.59
CA TYR A 508 -13.79 -28.71 8.55
C TYR A 508 -12.95 -27.60 7.95
N TRP A 509 -12.45 -27.78 6.72
CA TRP A 509 -11.59 -26.81 6.05
C TRP A 509 -12.33 -25.50 5.80
N SER A 510 -13.57 -25.53 5.29
CA SER A 510 -14.37 -24.32 5.09
C SER A 510 -14.57 -23.51 6.38
N VAL A 511 -14.87 -24.19 7.49
CA VAL A 511 -15.09 -23.53 8.78
C VAL A 511 -13.78 -23.03 9.38
N MET A 512 -12.73 -23.87 9.36
CA MET A 512 -11.45 -23.51 9.98
C MET A 512 -10.74 -22.41 9.21
N SER A 513 -10.76 -22.40 7.88
CA SER A 513 -10.19 -21.29 7.11
C SER A 513 -10.95 -19.99 7.41
N LEU A 514 -12.29 -20.03 7.49
CA LEU A 514 -13.06 -18.85 7.89
C LEU A 514 -12.65 -18.33 9.27
N LEU A 515 -12.49 -19.22 10.26
CA LEU A 515 -12.06 -18.84 11.61
C LEU A 515 -10.61 -18.32 11.61
N ALA A 516 -9.67 -19.09 11.06
CA ALA A 516 -8.25 -18.77 11.08
C ALA A 516 -7.96 -17.39 10.49
N PHE A 517 -8.51 -17.10 9.30
CA PHE A 517 -8.30 -15.80 8.67
C PHE A 517 -9.09 -14.66 9.35
N SER A 518 -10.25 -14.94 9.96
CA SER A 518 -11.01 -13.92 10.72
C SER A 518 -10.32 -13.50 12.03
N PHE A 519 -9.51 -14.38 12.62
CA PHE A 519 -8.75 -14.12 13.85
C PHE A 519 -7.30 -13.69 13.61
N ALA A 520 -6.76 -13.88 12.40
CA ALA A 520 -5.49 -13.29 12.01
C ALA A 520 -5.56 -11.74 12.10
N GLY A 521 -4.46 -11.11 12.51
CA GLY A 521 -4.34 -9.65 12.60
C GLY A 521 -4.41 -9.00 11.22
N GLU A 522 -3.73 -9.60 10.24
CA GLU A 522 -3.80 -9.19 8.83
C GLU A 522 -5.08 -9.75 8.17
N ARG A 523 -6.06 -8.88 7.94
CA ARG A 523 -7.36 -9.24 7.34
C ARG A 523 -7.51 -8.53 6.00
N MET A 524 -7.46 -9.30 4.93
CA MET A 524 -7.37 -8.78 3.57
C MET A 524 -8.27 -9.52 2.60
N PRO A 525 -8.87 -8.84 1.60
CA PRO A 525 -9.86 -9.44 0.70
C PRO A 525 -9.38 -10.74 0.04
N TRP A 526 -8.13 -10.77 -0.44
CA TRP A 526 -7.54 -11.89 -1.17
C TRP A 526 -7.49 -13.21 -0.37
N LEU A 527 -7.45 -13.14 0.96
CA LEU A 527 -7.47 -14.32 1.83
C LEU A 527 -8.80 -15.09 1.75
N THR A 528 -9.86 -14.45 1.26
CA THR A 528 -11.16 -15.11 1.00
C THR A 528 -11.02 -16.26 0.00
N THR A 529 -10.05 -16.23 -0.93
CA THR A 529 -9.79 -17.35 -1.87
C THR A 529 -9.55 -18.68 -1.15
N HIS A 530 -8.89 -18.64 0.01
CA HIS A 530 -8.62 -19.82 0.85
C HIS A 530 -9.90 -20.37 1.51
N ILE A 531 -10.87 -19.51 1.79
CA ILE A 531 -12.18 -19.87 2.35
C ILE A 531 -13.11 -20.40 1.23
N THR A 532 -13.05 -19.79 0.05
CA THR A 532 -13.86 -20.13 -1.12
C THR A 532 -13.54 -21.52 -1.68
N MET A 533 -12.25 -21.87 -1.78
CA MET A 533 -11.80 -23.15 -2.33
C MET A 533 -12.50 -24.39 -1.72
N PRO A 534 -12.46 -24.62 -0.39
CA PRO A 534 -13.12 -25.77 0.23
C PRO A 534 -14.65 -25.68 0.13
N MET A 535 -15.21 -24.46 0.16
CA MET A 535 -16.65 -24.24 0.02
C MET A 535 -17.18 -24.66 -1.35
N ILE A 536 -16.43 -24.37 -2.42
CA ILE A 536 -16.76 -24.81 -3.78
C ILE A 536 -16.75 -26.34 -3.86
N LEU A 537 -15.72 -26.99 -3.30
CA LEU A 537 -15.63 -28.46 -3.30
C LEU A 537 -16.77 -29.12 -2.49
N ALA A 538 -17.11 -28.56 -1.32
CA ALA A 538 -18.24 -29.01 -0.50
C ALA A 538 -19.59 -28.83 -1.23
N SER A 539 -19.74 -27.72 -1.95
CA SER A 539 -20.92 -27.43 -2.78
C SER A 539 -21.04 -28.37 -3.98
N GLY A 540 -19.92 -28.71 -4.62
CA GLY A 540 -19.88 -29.75 -5.65
C GLY A 540 -20.42 -31.09 -5.16
N TRP A 541 -20.10 -31.47 -3.92
CA TRP A 541 -20.67 -32.66 -3.28
C TRP A 541 -22.18 -32.52 -3.04
N SER A 542 -22.67 -31.43 -2.44
CA SER A 542 -24.09 -31.30 -2.08
C SER A 542 -25.00 -31.11 -3.31
N PHE A 543 -24.61 -30.27 -4.26
CA PHE A 543 -25.37 -30.03 -5.49
C PHE A 543 -25.42 -31.28 -6.38
N SER A 544 -24.35 -32.07 -6.44
CA SER A 544 -24.41 -33.36 -7.16
C SER A 544 -25.38 -34.33 -6.51
N HIS A 545 -25.37 -34.46 -5.18
CA HIS A 545 -26.33 -35.31 -4.47
C HIS A 545 -27.78 -34.82 -4.64
N LEU A 546 -27.99 -33.50 -4.70
CA LEU A 546 -29.30 -32.93 -4.99
C LEU A 546 -29.80 -33.34 -6.38
N LEU A 547 -28.97 -33.13 -7.42
CA LEU A 547 -29.31 -33.43 -8.81
C LEU A 547 -29.46 -34.93 -9.11
N GLU A 548 -28.61 -35.78 -8.51
CA GLU A 548 -28.69 -37.24 -8.66
C GLU A 548 -29.88 -37.84 -7.91
N SER A 549 -30.33 -37.20 -6.82
CA SER A 549 -31.49 -37.66 -6.07
C SER A 549 -32.83 -37.16 -6.62
N PHE A 550 -32.82 -36.34 -7.67
CA PHE A 550 -34.03 -35.81 -8.32
C PHE A 550 -34.53 -36.77 -9.41
N GLU A 551 -35.85 -36.99 -9.44
CA GLU A 551 -36.44 -37.99 -10.34
C GLU A 551 -36.79 -37.36 -11.70
N TRP A 552 -35.79 -37.20 -12.57
CA TRP A 552 -35.91 -36.54 -13.88
C TRP A 552 -36.96 -37.15 -14.82
N ASP A 553 -37.25 -38.44 -14.69
CA ASP A 553 -38.29 -39.10 -15.50
C ASP A 553 -39.70 -38.64 -15.11
N LYS A 554 -39.95 -38.38 -13.81
CA LYS A 554 -41.21 -37.80 -13.34
C LYS A 554 -41.35 -36.34 -13.79
N PHE A 555 -40.25 -35.59 -13.75
CA PHE A 555 -40.22 -34.22 -14.27
C PHE A 555 -40.66 -34.17 -15.74
N LYS A 556 -40.17 -35.08 -16.59
CA LYS A 556 -40.61 -35.17 -18.00
C LYS A 556 -42.06 -35.63 -18.13
N ARG A 557 -42.44 -36.69 -17.40
CA ARG A 557 -43.80 -37.27 -17.47
C ARG A 557 -44.89 -36.28 -17.07
N TYR A 558 -44.67 -35.49 -16.03
CA TYR A 558 -45.65 -34.52 -15.51
C TYR A 558 -45.52 -33.13 -16.11
N ARG A 559 -44.88 -33.02 -17.29
CA ARG A 559 -44.67 -31.73 -17.98
C ARG A 559 -44.06 -30.68 -17.04
N GLY A 560 -43.06 -31.07 -16.25
CA GLY A 560 -42.41 -30.22 -15.26
C GLY A 560 -41.81 -28.94 -15.83
N TRP A 561 -41.58 -28.86 -17.15
CA TRP A 561 -41.21 -27.61 -17.83
C TRP A 561 -42.33 -26.55 -17.78
N LEU A 562 -43.61 -26.94 -17.82
CA LEU A 562 -44.74 -26.02 -17.59
C LEU A 562 -44.80 -25.57 -16.13
N VAL A 563 -44.48 -26.47 -15.19
CA VAL A 563 -44.36 -26.14 -13.77
C VAL A 563 -43.22 -25.14 -13.56
N LEU A 564 -42.09 -25.30 -14.25
CA LEU A 564 -41.00 -24.32 -14.21
C LEU A 564 -41.45 -22.97 -14.76
N LEU A 565 -42.08 -22.93 -15.94
CA LEU A 565 -42.49 -21.68 -16.57
C LEU A 565 -43.56 -20.94 -15.75
N ALA A 566 -44.63 -21.64 -15.35
CA ALA A 566 -45.65 -21.08 -14.49
C ALA A 566 -45.11 -20.73 -13.09
N GLY A 567 -44.16 -21.53 -12.59
CA GLY A 567 -43.44 -21.32 -11.32
C GLY A 567 -42.58 -20.07 -11.32
N THR A 568 -41.83 -19.84 -12.40
CA THR A 568 -41.03 -18.62 -12.58
C THR A 568 -41.92 -17.40 -12.69
N VAL A 569 -43.01 -17.45 -13.48
CA VAL A 569 -43.99 -16.35 -13.56
C VAL A 569 -44.61 -16.08 -12.18
N PHE A 570 -44.99 -17.14 -11.46
CA PHE A 570 -45.52 -17.01 -10.09
C PHE A 570 -44.50 -16.39 -9.14
N LEU A 571 -43.25 -16.84 -9.13
CA LEU A 571 -42.23 -16.27 -8.26
C LEU A 571 -41.94 -14.80 -8.60
N LEU A 572 -41.80 -14.45 -9.88
CA LEU A 572 -41.59 -13.06 -10.31
C LEU A 572 -42.75 -12.17 -9.89
N THR A 573 -43.99 -12.59 -10.17
CA THR A 573 -45.19 -11.82 -9.80
C THR A 573 -45.41 -11.78 -8.29
N LEU A 574 -45.12 -12.86 -7.55
CA LEU A 574 -45.13 -12.91 -6.09
C LEU A 574 -44.14 -11.90 -5.50
N PHE A 575 -42.87 -11.95 -5.92
CA PHE A 575 -41.84 -11.01 -5.46
C PHE A 575 -42.18 -9.58 -5.83
N GLN A 576 -42.78 -9.33 -7.00
CA GLN A 576 -43.16 -7.98 -7.42
C GLN A 576 -44.40 -7.45 -6.69
N THR A 577 -45.39 -8.30 -6.40
CA THR A 577 -46.56 -7.94 -5.58
C THR A 577 -46.14 -7.58 -4.15
N PHE A 578 -45.42 -8.48 -3.47
CA PHE A 578 -44.99 -8.23 -2.09
C PHE A 578 -43.85 -7.21 -2.01
N GLY A 579 -42.97 -7.16 -3.01
CA GLY A 579 -41.91 -6.17 -3.13
C GLY A 579 -42.46 -4.76 -3.32
N SER A 580 -43.50 -4.58 -4.14
CA SER A 580 -44.19 -3.29 -4.26
C SER A 580 -44.90 -2.90 -2.97
N LEU A 581 -45.50 -3.85 -2.24
CA LEU A 581 -46.15 -3.59 -0.96
C LEU A 581 -45.16 -3.17 0.15
N LEU A 582 -43.97 -3.78 0.16
CA LEU A 582 -42.93 -3.58 1.18
C LEU A 582 -41.81 -2.62 0.74
N GLY A 583 -41.94 -2.00 -0.42
CA GLY A 583 -40.94 -1.12 -1.04
C GLY A 583 -40.98 0.31 -0.52
N ALA A 584 -40.08 1.15 -1.04
CA ALA A 584 -39.99 2.56 -0.65
C ALA A 584 -41.23 3.38 -1.07
N THR A 585 -41.93 2.96 -2.12
CA THR A 585 -43.16 3.57 -2.63
C THR A 585 -44.29 2.53 -2.68
N PRO A 586 -45.05 2.34 -1.59
CA PRO A 586 -46.19 1.43 -1.57
C PRO A 586 -47.25 1.82 -2.63
N PRO A 587 -48.13 0.89 -3.05
CA PRO A 587 -49.23 1.24 -3.94
C PRO A 587 -50.27 2.13 -3.25
N PHE A 588 -51.08 2.84 -4.04
CA PHE A 588 -52.20 3.69 -3.62
C PHE A 588 -51.82 4.93 -2.79
N GLN A 589 -50.63 5.50 -3.01
CA GLN A 589 -50.15 6.67 -2.23
C GLN A 589 -50.59 8.03 -2.80
N GLY A 590 -50.84 8.13 -4.11
CA GLY A 590 -51.20 9.40 -4.73
C GLY A 590 -51.33 9.33 -6.25
N ASN A 591 -51.30 10.50 -6.89
CA ASN A 591 -51.53 10.69 -8.33
C ASN A 591 -50.27 11.13 -9.10
N THR A 592 -49.10 11.14 -8.47
CA THR A 592 -47.84 11.36 -9.19
C THR A 592 -47.51 10.17 -10.10
N LEU A 593 -46.70 10.38 -11.14
CA LEU A 593 -46.35 9.31 -12.09
C LEU A 593 -45.73 8.09 -11.39
N THR A 594 -44.83 8.30 -10.43
CA THR A 594 -44.14 7.25 -9.69
C THR A 594 -45.12 6.44 -8.81
N GLU A 595 -46.05 7.11 -8.12
CA GLU A 595 -47.06 6.44 -7.27
C GLU A 595 -48.09 5.66 -8.10
N LEU A 596 -48.49 6.20 -9.25
CA LEU A 596 -49.38 5.52 -10.19
C LEU A 596 -48.69 4.30 -10.81
N GLN A 597 -47.41 4.39 -11.15
CA GLN A 597 -46.62 3.25 -11.62
C GLN A 597 -46.50 2.16 -10.55
N ALA A 598 -46.25 2.51 -9.29
CA ALA A 598 -46.22 1.56 -8.18
C ALA A 598 -47.58 0.83 -8.03
N THR A 599 -48.68 1.59 -8.09
CA THR A 599 -50.04 1.05 -8.02
C THR A 599 -50.37 0.12 -9.19
N SER A 600 -50.03 0.52 -10.42
CA SER A 600 -50.22 -0.30 -11.62
C SER A 600 -49.40 -1.58 -11.57
N THR A 601 -48.13 -1.47 -11.15
CA THR A 601 -47.22 -2.62 -10.97
C THR A 601 -47.77 -3.60 -9.96
N PHE A 602 -48.24 -3.13 -8.80
CA PHE A 602 -48.87 -3.97 -7.79
C PHE A 602 -50.11 -4.71 -8.31
N LEU A 603 -51.01 -4.01 -9.00
CA LEU A 603 -52.24 -4.61 -9.54
C LEU A 603 -51.94 -5.66 -10.61
N MET A 604 -51.09 -5.34 -11.59
CA MET A 604 -50.69 -6.29 -12.64
C MET A 604 -49.95 -7.49 -12.06
N ALA A 605 -49.02 -7.27 -11.13
CA ALA A 605 -48.31 -8.35 -10.46
C ALA A 605 -49.28 -9.22 -9.65
N SER A 606 -50.25 -8.65 -8.94
CA SER A 606 -51.23 -9.41 -8.15
C SER A 606 -52.13 -10.28 -9.02
N VAL A 607 -52.59 -9.75 -10.17
CA VAL A 607 -53.36 -10.54 -11.16
C VAL A 607 -52.50 -11.67 -11.72
N GLY A 608 -51.26 -11.37 -12.12
CA GLY A 608 -50.31 -12.37 -12.62
C GLY A 608 -50.00 -13.44 -11.58
N MET A 609 -49.85 -13.07 -10.31
CA MET A 609 -49.61 -13.97 -9.19
C MET A 609 -50.78 -14.92 -8.96
N ILE A 610 -52.02 -14.40 -8.94
CA ILE A 610 -53.21 -15.25 -8.77
C ILE A 610 -53.39 -16.18 -9.98
N ALA A 611 -53.24 -15.67 -11.20
CA ALA A 611 -53.39 -16.47 -12.42
C ALA A 611 -52.36 -17.60 -12.49
N SER A 612 -51.09 -17.30 -12.19
CA SER A 612 -50.02 -18.30 -12.16
C SER A 612 -50.13 -19.25 -10.96
N ALA A 613 -50.63 -18.80 -9.80
CA ALA A 613 -50.92 -19.68 -8.66
C ALA A 613 -52.02 -20.71 -8.98
N VAL A 614 -53.10 -20.29 -9.66
CA VAL A 614 -54.15 -21.19 -10.13
C VAL A 614 -53.59 -22.18 -11.15
N GLY A 615 -52.80 -21.70 -12.12
CA GLY A 615 -52.11 -22.56 -13.08
C GLY A 615 -51.19 -23.60 -12.42
N LEU A 616 -50.42 -23.19 -11.41
CA LEU A 616 -49.60 -24.09 -10.61
C LEU A 616 -50.44 -25.09 -9.81
N GLY A 617 -51.56 -24.67 -9.22
CA GLY A 617 -52.48 -25.57 -8.51
C GLY A 617 -52.94 -26.74 -9.37
N PHE A 618 -53.21 -26.51 -10.66
CA PHE A 618 -53.52 -27.57 -11.61
C PHE A 618 -52.31 -28.42 -11.99
N LEU A 619 -51.16 -27.80 -12.25
CA LEU A 619 -49.94 -28.51 -12.69
C LEU A 619 -49.26 -29.32 -11.57
N LEU A 620 -49.46 -28.93 -10.31
CA LEU A 620 -48.81 -29.52 -9.13
C LEU A 620 -49.62 -30.65 -8.48
N LYS A 621 -50.84 -30.94 -8.95
CA LYS A 621 -51.75 -31.92 -8.33
C LYS A 621 -51.12 -33.31 -8.12
N ASP A 622 -50.30 -33.75 -9.06
CA ASP A 622 -49.66 -35.07 -9.04
C ASP A 622 -48.23 -35.07 -8.47
N TRP A 623 -47.77 -33.90 -7.97
CA TRP A 623 -46.43 -33.73 -7.42
C TRP A 623 -46.41 -34.00 -5.91
N LYS A 624 -45.40 -34.75 -5.45
CA LYS A 624 -45.12 -34.92 -4.02
C LYS A 624 -44.32 -33.73 -3.49
N PHE A 625 -44.58 -33.32 -2.25
CA PHE A 625 -43.85 -32.23 -1.59
C PHE A 625 -42.33 -32.38 -1.66
N ASN A 626 -41.78 -33.57 -1.40
CA ASN A 626 -40.33 -33.79 -1.48
C ASN A 626 -39.75 -33.56 -2.88
N GLN A 627 -40.50 -33.85 -3.95
CA GLN A 627 -40.06 -33.58 -5.32
C GLN A 627 -40.15 -32.09 -5.64
N LEU A 628 -41.17 -31.40 -5.12
CA LEU A 628 -41.30 -29.95 -5.25
C LEU A 628 -40.21 -29.20 -4.49
N ALA A 629 -39.90 -29.61 -3.27
CA ALA A 629 -38.82 -29.02 -2.49
C ALA A 629 -37.46 -29.15 -3.19
N LYS A 630 -37.16 -30.34 -3.76
CA LYS A 630 -35.93 -30.54 -4.55
C LYS A 630 -35.92 -29.71 -5.83
N LEU A 631 -37.04 -29.66 -6.56
CA LEU A 631 -37.16 -28.82 -7.75
C LEU A 631 -36.94 -27.35 -7.41
N GLY A 632 -37.56 -26.86 -6.32
CA GLY A 632 -37.36 -25.51 -5.80
C GLY A 632 -35.90 -25.22 -5.45
N LEU A 633 -35.22 -26.15 -4.77
CA LEU A 633 -33.78 -26.04 -4.48
C LEU A 633 -32.93 -26.00 -5.75
N ILE A 634 -33.24 -26.82 -6.77
CA ILE A 634 -32.52 -26.81 -8.06
C ILE A 634 -32.71 -25.48 -8.78
N ILE A 635 -33.95 -24.94 -8.82
CA ILE A 635 -34.23 -23.63 -9.41
C ILE A 635 -33.48 -22.54 -8.64
N PHE A 636 -33.51 -22.58 -7.31
CA PHE A 636 -32.83 -21.61 -6.46
C PHE A 636 -31.31 -21.61 -6.71
N VAL A 637 -30.68 -22.78 -6.74
CA VAL A 637 -29.26 -22.93 -7.11
C VAL A 637 -28.99 -22.42 -8.53
N GLY A 638 -29.91 -22.66 -9.47
CA GLY A 638 -29.82 -22.13 -10.84
C GLY A 638 -29.86 -20.60 -10.91
N ILE A 639 -30.79 -19.97 -10.18
CA ILE A 639 -30.89 -18.50 -10.07
C ILE A 639 -29.61 -17.94 -9.43
N LEU A 640 -29.18 -18.50 -8.30
CA LEU A 640 -27.95 -18.08 -7.66
C LEU A 640 -26.74 -18.23 -8.59
N SER A 641 -26.67 -19.29 -9.41
CA SER A 641 -25.60 -19.46 -10.40
C SER A 641 -25.61 -18.36 -11.45
N ILE A 642 -26.78 -17.92 -11.94
CA ILE A 642 -26.88 -16.80 -12.89
C ILE A 642 -26.41 -15.50 -12.24
N ILE A 643 -26.82 -15.24 -10.99
CA ILE A 643 -26.37 -14.06 -10.24
C ILE A 643 -24.86 -14.12 -10.03
N THR A 644 -24.31 -15.27 -9.61
CA THR A 644 -22.86 -15.45 -9.43
C THR A 644 -22.09 -15.23 -10.73
N ILE A 645 -22.56 -15.75 -11.88
CA ILE A 645 -21.97 -15.48 -13.20
C ILE A 645 -21.97 -13.98 -13.48
N ARG A 646 -23.10 -13.30 -13.24
CA ARG A 646 -23.22 -11.86 -13.46
C ARG A 646 -22.28 -11.07 -12.55
N THR A 647 -22.19 -11.41 -11.27
CA THR A 647 -21.28 -10.78 -10.31
C THR A 647 -19.82 -10.99 -10.74
N ALA A 648 -19.44 -12.21 -11.13
CA ALA A 648 -18.10 -12.49 -11.63
C ALA A 648 -17.80 -11.70 -12.91
N TYR A 649 -18.75 -11.62 -13.84
CA TYR A 649 -18.60 -10.86 -15.08
C TYR A 649 -18.42 -9.36 -14.81
N ARG A 650 -19.23 -8.77 -13.91
CA ARG A 650 -19.11 -7.36 -13.52
C ARG A 650 -17.73 -7.06 -12.93
N ALA A 651 -17.32 -7.81 -11.91
CA ALA A 651 -16.04 -7.64 -11.22
C ALA A 651 -14.82 -7.80 -12.14
N ASN A 652 -14.92 -8.62 -13.19
CA ASN A 652 -13.79 -8.94 -14.06
C ASN A 652 -13.71 -8.10 -15.34
N PHE A 653 -14.84 -7.63 -15.86
CA PHE A 653 -14.91 -7.03 -17.20
C PHE A 653 -15.61 -5.67 -17.25
N ILE A 654 -16.36 -5.29 -16.21
CA ILE A 654 -17.05 -3.98 -16.17
C ILE A 654 -16.38 -3.07 -15.14
N LEU A 655 -16.25 -3.56 -13.90
CA LEU A 655 -15.76 -2.82 -12.73
C LEU A 655 -14.31 -3.20 -12.41
N TYR A 656 -13.54 -3.58 -13.45
CA TYR A 656 -12.22 -4.18 -13.26
C TYR A 656 -11.15 -3.17 -12.81
N ASN A 657 -11.45 -1.88 -12.97
CA ASN A 657 -10.64 -0.72 -12.65
C ASN A 657 -11.44 0.29 -11.81
N THR A 658 -12.45 -0.13 -11.01
CA THR A 658 -13.25 0.77 -10.14
C THR A 658 -13.20 0.39 -8.65
N ALA A 659 -13.36 1.34 -7.71
CA ALA A 659 -13.37 1.04 -6.26
C ALA A 659 -14.66 0.41 -5.73
N GLU A 660 -15.67 0.23 -6.57
CA GLU A 660 -16.98 -0.25 -6.16
C GLU A 660 -16.95 -1.69 -5.59
N GLU A 661 -15.89 -2.45 -5.87
CA GLU A 661 -15.80 -3.86 -5.49
C GLU A 661 -14.97 -4.08 -4.21
N TYR A 662 -15.61 -4.55 -3.12
CA TYR A 662 -14.95 -4.98 -1.86
C TYR A 662 -13.89 -6.08 -1.99
N LEU A 663 -13.78 -6.73 -3.14
CA LEU A 663 -12.80 -7.78 -3.38
C LEU A 663 -11.36 -7.23 -3.52
N VAL A 664 -11.17 -5.90 -3.53
CA VAL A 664 -9.87 -5.22 -3.64
C VAL A 664 -9.51 -4.45 -2.37
N TYR A 665 -8.21 -4.20 -2.18
CA TYR A 665 -7.62 -3.29 -1.21
C TYR A 665 -6.59 -2.42 -1.95
N ALA A 666 -6.61 -1.10 -1.75
CA ALA A 666 -5.77 -0.15 -2.48
C ALA A 666 -5.78 -0.40 -4.00
N HIS A 667 -6.96 -0.26 -4.61
CA HIS A 667 -7.11 -0.50 -6.04
C HIS A 667 -6.46 0.66 -6.82
N SER A 668 -5.81 0.37 -7.95
CA SER A 668 -5.38 1.42 -8.86
C SER A 668 -6.52 1.78 -9.79
N THR A 669 -6.65 3.06 -10.12
CA THR A 669 -7.67 3.59 -11.04
C THR A 669 -7.25 3.36 -12.51
N ALA A 670 -8.07 3.83 -13.46
CA ALA A 670 -7.66 3.88 -14.86
C ALA A 670 -6.59 4.94 -15.12
N ASP A 671 -6.60 6.00 -14.32
CA ASP A 671 -5.91 7.25 -14.59
C ASP A 671 -4.39 7.12 -14.71
N PRO A 672 -3.66 6.27 -13.95
CA PRO A 672 -2.24 6.07 -14.20
C PRO A 672 -1.92 5.54 -15.60
N LYS A 673 -2.82 4.76 -16.21
CA LYS A 673 -2.67 4.34 -17.62
C LYS A 673 -3.05 5.45 -18.59
N GLU A 674 -4.02 6.28 -18.24
CA GLU A 674 -4.40 7.44 -19.05
C GLU A 674 -3.29 8.48 -19.09
N ALA A 675 -2.74 8.84 -17.93
CA ALA A 675 -1.58 9.70 -17.81
C ALA A 675 -0.34 9.10 -18.50
N LEU A 676 -0.08 7.78 -18.35
CA LEU A 676 0.99 7.12 -19.11
C LEU A 676 0.78 7.21 -20.63
N ALA A 677 -0.45 7.03 -21.11
CA ALA A 677 -0.75 7.12 -22.55
C ALA A 677 -0.52 8.54 -23.07
N GLN A 678 -0.89 9.57 -22.29
CA GLN A 678 -0.59 10.97 -22.61
C GLN A 678 0.92 11.24 -22.64
N ILE A 679 1.64 10.75 -21.63
CA ILE A 679 3.10 10.85 -21.54
C ILE A 679 3.79 10.15 -22.74
N ASP A 680 3.36 8.94 -23.09
CA ASP A 680 3.85 8.20 -24.26
C ASP A 680 3.59 8.98 -25.56
N GLU A 681 2.41 9.57 -25.70
CA GLU A 681 2.07 10.38 -26.87
C GLU A 681 2.95 11.62 -27.00
N ILE A 682 3.11 12.39 -25.92
CA ILE A 682 3.96 13.58 -25.86
C ILE A 682 5.41 13.21 -26.18
N SER A 683 5.93 12.17 -25.54
CA SER A 683 7.31 11.71 -25.71
C SER A 683 7.60 11.24 -27.14
N ASN A 684 6.65 10.53 -27.77
CA ASN A 684 6.76 10.11 -29.17
C ASN A 684 6.76 11.31 -30.13
N ARG A 685 5.95 12.34 -29.87
CA ARG A 685 5.90 13.55 -30.72
C ARG A 685 7.19 14.37 -30.61
N LEU A 686 7.74 14.53 -29.41
CA LEU A 686 8.93 15.36 -29.17
C LEU A 686 10.25 14.64 -29.47
N THR A 687 10.36 13.36 -29.11
CA THR A 687 11.64 12.63 -29.11
C THR A 687 11.66 11.41 -30.04
N GLY A 688 10.54 11.08 -30.69
CA GLY A 688 10.43 9.90 -31.56
C GLY A 688 10.45 8.56 -30.82
N GLY A 689 10.28 8.56 -29.49
CA GLY A 689 10.30 7.38 -28.63
C GLY A 689 10.10 7.75 -27.16
N LYS A 690 10.62 6.94 -26.23
CA LYS A 690 10.48 7.14 -24.76
C LYS A 690 11.61 7.98 -24.15
N ASN A 691 12.21 8.90 -24.90
CA ASN A 691 13.40 9.63 -24.44
C ASN A 691 13.07 10.93 -23.69
N LEU A 692 11.79 11.33 -23.60
CA LEU A 692 11.41 12.49 -22.81
C LEU A 692 11.74 12.26 -21.32
N GLU A 693 12.28 13.29 -20.67
CA GLU A 693 12.45 13.27 -19.22
C GLU A 693 11.10 13.38 -18.53
N VAL A 694 10.83 12.48 -17.60
CA VAL A 694 9.60 12.47 -16.78
C VAL A 694 10.01 12.30 -15.33
N ALA A 695 9.71 13.32 -14.53
CA ALA A 695 9.98 13.33 -13.10
C ALA A 695 8.78 12.77 -12.32
N TYR A 696 9.02 11.97 -11.30
CA TYR A 696 7.96 11.45 -10.41
C TYR A 696 8.45 11.22 -8.98
N ASP A 697 7.53 11.34 -8.02
CA ASP A 697 7.81 11.27 -6.59
C ASP A 697 7.63 9.88 -5.97
N ASN A 698 7.80 9.80 -4.65
CA ASN A 698 7.67 8.55 -3.87
C ASN A 698 6.28 7.93 -3.94
N ASP A 699 5.22 8.74 -3.86
CA ASP A 699 3.85 8.25 -3.94
C ASP A 699 3.55 7.59 -5.28
N LEU A 700 4.13 8.12 -6.34
CA LEU A 700 3.92 7.65 -7.71
C LEU A 700 4.86 6.53 -8.13
N LEU A 701 5.77 6.09 -7.26
CA LEU A 701 6.53 4.85 -7.47
C LEU A 701 5.59 3.71 -7.88
N TYR A 702 4.39 3.65 -7.30
CA TYR A 702 3.34 2.73 -7.72
C TYR A 702 2.23 3.48 -8.47
N PRO A 703 1.95 3.16 -9.75
CA PRO A 703 2.47 2.05 -10.55
C PRO A 703 3.64 2.40 -11.50
N TYR A 704 4.17 3.63 -11.47
CA TYR A 704 5.10 4.10 -12.50
C TYR A 704 6.49 3.46 -12.46
N TRP A 705 6.86 2.77 -11.37
CA TRP A 705 8.07 1.94 -11.34
C TRP A 705 8.02 0.81 -12.38
N TRP A 706 6.84 0.23 -12.62
CA TRP A 706 6.63 -0.73 -13.69
C TRP A 706 6.51 -0.06 -15.06
N TYR A 707 5.77 1.04 -15.16
CA TYR A 707 5.48 1.67 -16.45
C TYR A 707 6.66 2.46 -17.05
N PHE A 708 7.54 2.99 -16.20
CA PHE A 708 8.77 3.65 -16.64
C PHE A 708 9.98 2.72 -16.72
N ARG A 709 9.80 1.39 -16.63
CA ARG A 709 10.91 0.41 -16.68
C ARG A 709 11.78 0.54 -17.93
N ASP A 710 11.19 0.94 -19.06
CA ASP A 710 11.84 1.11 -20.36
C ASP A 710 12.07 2.59 -20.74
N TRP A 711 11.89 3.52 -19.79
CA TRP A 711 12.19 4.93 -19.95
C TRP A 711 13.62 5.24 -19.49
N PRO A 712 14.54 5.64 -20.39
CA PRO A 712 15.95 5.91 -20.07
C PRO A 712 16.15 7.17 -19.24
N ASN A 713 15.37 8.22 -19.48
CA ASN A 713 15.53 9.54 -18.85
C ASN A 713 14.49 9.79 -17.74
N LYS A 714 13.95 8.73 -17.13
CA LYS A 714 13.04 8.86 -15.99
C LYS A 714 13.79 9.44 -14.79
N ARG A 715 13.15 10.31 -14.01
CA ARG A 715 13.75 10.95 -12.84
C ARG A 715 12.89 10.70 -11.60
N TYR A 716 13.43 9.97 -10.62
CA TYR A 716 12.78 9.78 -9.34
C TYR A 716 13.33 10.78 -8.32
N TYR A 717 12.49 11.66 -7.76
CA TYR A 717 12.91 12.72 -6.83
C TYR A 717 12.41 12.57 -5.39
N ALA A 718 11.87 11.39 -5.05
CA ALA A 718 11.46 11.03 -3.68
C ALA A 718 10.45 12.01 -3.05
N GLU A 719 10.79 12.69 -1.94
CA GLU A 719 9.86 13.50 -1.12
C GLU A 719 10.21 14.99 -1.07
N THR A 720 11.29 15.40 -1.75
CA THR A 720 11.82 16.75 -1.68
C THR A 720 11.92 17.33 -3.08
N PRO A 721 10.87 18.05 -3.54
CA PRO A 721 10.95 18.80 -4.78
C PRO A 721 12.06 19.84 -4.70
N THR A 722 12.84 19.95 -5.78
CA THR A 722 13.95 20.88 -5.93
C THR A 722 13.72 21.73 -7.19
N LYS A 723 14.25 22.96 -7.23
CA LYS A 723 14.05 23.88 -8.37
C LYS A 723 14.49 23.30 -9.71
N ASP A 724 15.47 22.41 -9.73
CA ASP A 724 15.97 21.79 -10.95
C ASP A 724 14.96 20.82 -11.62
N LEU A 725 13.83 20.52 -10.97
CA LEU A 725 12.69 19.86 -11.60
C LEU A 725 12.04 20.71 -12.71
N ARG A 726 12.25 22.04 -12.74
CA ARG A 726 11.83 22.93 -13.84
C ARG A 726 12.43 22.52 -15.20
N ASN A 727 13.51 21.74 -15.18
CA ASN A 727 14.11 21.21 -16.40
C ASN A 727 13.28 20.06 -17.01
N ALA A 728 12.48 19.35 -16.19
CA ALA A 728 11.69 18.22 -16.63
C ALA A 728 10.42 18.69 -17.38
N PRO A 729 10.21 18.24 -18.64
CA PRO A 729 9.00 18.54 -19.42
C PRO A 729 7.69 18.12 -18.74
N ILE A 730 7.73 17.00 -18.02
CA ILE A 730 6.58 16.43 -17.31
C ILE A 730 7.00 16.07 -15.88
N ILE A 731 6.18 16.48 -14.91
CA ILE A 731 6.36 16.19 -13.50
C ILE A 731 5.07 15.55 -12.96
N LEU A 732 5.20 14.38 -12.34
CA LEU A 732 4.10 13.68 -11.67
C LEU A 732 4.28 13.77 -10.16
N VAL A 733 3.25 14.24 -9.45
CA VAL A 733 3.31 14.55 -8.01
C VAL A 733 2.16 13.90 -7.27
N GLY A 734 2.44 13.20 -6.17
CA GLY A 734 1.44 12.68 -5.25
C GLY A 734 0.86 13.77 -4.34
N SER A 735 -0.29 13.48 -3.73
CA SER A 735 -1.02 14.44 -2.88
C SER A 735 -0.18 15.02 -1.73
N ASP A 736 0.78 14.27 -1.22
CA ASP A 736 1.58 14.66 -0.06
C ASP A 736 2.60 15.77 -0.39
N ASN A 737 2.87 16.01 -1.68
CA ASN A 737 3.83 17.01 -2.15
C ASN A 737 3.17 18.19 -2.89
N TYR A 738 1.84 18.31 -2.89
CA TYR A 738 1.15 19.39 -3.61
C TYR A 738 1.59 20.80 -3.20
N GLY A 739 1.68 21.09 -1.90
CA GLY A 739 2.13 22.42 -1.45
C GLY A 739 3.58 22.71 -1.83
N LYS A 740 4.45 21.71 -1.75
CA LYS A 740 5.89 21.87 -2.04
C LYS A 740 6.19 22.06 -3.53
N ILE A 741 5.44 21.40 -4.41
CA ILE A 741 5.72 21.48 -5.85
C ILE A 741 5.24 22.79 -6.46
N GLU A 742 4.24 23.45 -5.88
CA GLU A 742 3.66 24.70 -6.41
C GLU A 742 4.72 25.81 -6.55
N ALA A 743 5.63 25.94 -5.58
CA ALA A 743 6.79 26.85 -5.65
C ALA A 743 7.81 26.49 -6.75
N VAL A 744 7.85 25.22 -7.16
CA VAL A 744 8.78 24.73 -8.19
C VAL A 744 8.21 24.92 -9.59
N VAL A 745 6.93 24.58 -9.82
CA VAL A 745 6.33 24.66 -11.16
C VAL A 745 5.90 26.08 -11.53
N GLN A 746 5.39 26.87 -10.57
CA GLN A 746 4.86 28.22 -10.78
C GLN A 746 3.94 28.30 -12.03
N ASP A 747 3.93 29.44 -12.72
CA ASP A 747 3.15 29.67 -13.93
C ASP A 747 3.74 29.00 -15.19
N ASN A 748 4.81 28.21 -15.09
CA ASN A 748 5.45 27.61 -16.27
C ASN A 748 4.80 26.30 -16.73
N TYR A 749 3.88 25.73 -15.94
CA TYR A 749 3.26 24.44 -16.20
C TYR A 749 1.73 24.51 -16.23
N VAL A 750 1.12 23.55 -16.91
CA VAL A 750 -0.33 23.27 -16.88
C VAL A 750 -0.57 22.04 -16.01
N GLN A 751 -1.52 22.14 -15.08
CA GLN A 751 -1.89 21.07 -14.15
C GLN A 751 -3.03 20.22 -14.68
N TYR A 752 -2.92 18.90 -14.46
CA TYR A 752 -3.98 17.92 -14.67
C TYR A 752 -4.11 17.03 -13.41
N ASP A 753 -5.32 16.91 -12.87
CA ASP A 753 -5.61 16.12 -11.67
C ASP A 753 -6.13 14.71 -12.03
N TYR A 754 -5.64 13.71 -11.30
CA TYR A 754 -5.97 12.30 -11.48
C TYR A 754 -6.13 11.59 -10.14
N PHE A 755 -6.81 10.45 -10.13
CA PHE A 755 -6.79 9.50 -9.02
C PHE A 755 -5.67 8.48 -9.20
N ARG A 756 -4.88 8.21 -8.16
CA ARG A 756 -3.85 7.16 -8.17
C ARG A 756 -4.40 5.84 -7.64
N LEU A 757 -5.01 5.92 -6.47
CA LEU A 757 -5.53 4.78 -5.70
C LEU A 757 -6.89 5.12 -5.10
N TRP A 758 -7.71 4.09 -4.90
CA TRP A 758 -8.98 4.17 -4.19
C TRP A 758 -9.30 2.89 -3.43
N TRP A 759 -10.10 3.03 -2.38
CA TRP A 759 -10.54 1.94 -1.52
C TRP A 759 -12.06 1.78 -1.60
N PRO A 760 -12.59 0.55 -1.50
CA PRO A 760 -14.02 0.38 -1.32
C PRO A 760 -14.51 1.18 -0.11
N MET A 761 -15.74 1.68 -0.17
CA MET A 761 -16.35 2.41 0.95
C MET A 761 -16.19 1.61 2.26
N GLN A 762 -15.97 2.30 3.38
CA GLN A 762 -15.62 1.68 4.66
C GLN A 762 -16.71 1.81 5.74
N ASP A 763 -17.91 2.23 5.35
CA ASP A 763 -19.10 2.28 6.21
C ASP A 763 -19.39 0.99 6.99
N TYR A 764 -18.87 -0.18 6.60
CA TYR A 764 -19.10 -1.44 7.30
C TYR A 764 -18.29 -1.63 8.60
N TYR A 765 -17.35 -0.77 8.98
CA TYR A 765 -16.49 -0.99 10.16
C TYR A 765 -17.26 -0.99 11.50
N ASN A 766 -18.40 -0.29 11.54
CA ASN A 766 -19.22 -0.12 12.74
C ASN A 766 -20.60 -0.79 12.59
N LEU A 767 -20.65 -2.03 12.10
CA LEU A 767 -21.89 -2.80 12.07
C LEU A 767 -22.30 -3.25 13.48
N THR A 768 -23.41 -2.70 13.98
CA THR A 768 -24.10 -3.15 15.20
C THR A 768 -25.32 -3.98 14.85
N VAL A 769 -25.78 -4.84 15.77
CA VAL A 769 -27.02 -5.62 15.58
C VAL A 769 -28.21 -4.70 15.27
N LYS A 770 -28.27 -3.53 15.91
CA LYS A 770 -29.29 -2.51 15.64
C LYS A 770 -29.20 -1.97 14.21
N ARG A 771 -28.01 -1.64 13.71
CA ARG A 771 -27.82 -1.16 12.33
C ARG A 771 -28.18 -2.22 11.30
N VAL A 772 -27.79 -3.47 11.54
CA VAL A 772 -28.16 -4.61 10.69
C VAL A 772 -29.68 -4.79 10.69
N TRP A 773 -30.32 -4.78 11.86
CA TRP A 773 -31.78 -4.89 11.95
C TRP A 773 -32.50 -3.73 11.24
N ASN A 774 -32.04 -2.49 11.47
CA ASN A 774 -32.57 -1.31 10.80
C ASN A 774 -32.45 -1.41 9.27
N ALA A 775 -31.31 -1.91 8.78
CA ALA A 775 -31.10 -2.14 7.36
C ALA A 775 -32.06 -3.17 6.76
N PHE A 776 -32.65 -4.08 7.56
CA PHE A 776 -33.70 -4.99 7.12
C PHE A 776 -35.13 -4.43 7.28
N THR A 777 -35.35 -3.47 8.18
CA THR A 777 -36.69 -2.92 8.43
C THR A 777 -36.99 -1.67 7.61
N ASP A 778 -35.97 -0.85 7.32
CA ASP A 778 -36.09 0.39 6.54
C ASP A 778 -36.22 0.07 5.03
N PRO A 779 -37.33 0.43 4.37
CA PRO A 779 -37.53 0.17 2.94
C PRO A 779 -36.53 0.87 2.03
N GLN A 780 -36.10 2.09 2.36
CA GLN A 780 -35.18 2.87 1.53
C GLN A 780 -33.77 2.30 1.63
N MET A 781 -33.30 2.03 2.86
CA MET A 781 -31.99 1.40 3.08
C MET A 781 -31.92 0.01 2.43
N ARG A 782 -33.00 -0.78 2.49
CA ARG A 782 -33.06 -2.08 1.78
C ARG A 782 -32.93 -1.94 0.27
N SER A 783 -33.59 -0.95 -0.33
CA SER A 783 -33.47 -0.66 -1.76
C SER A 783 -32.02 -0.36 -2.12
N ALA A 784 -31.40 0.58 -1.38
CA ALA A 784 -30.01 0.97 -1.59
C ALA A 784 -29.03 -0.21 -1.46
N LEU A 785 -29.18 -1.05 -0.42
CA LEU A 785 -28.33 -2.24 -0.25
C LEU A 785 -28.53 -3.28 -1.35
N TRP A 786 -29.74 -3.39 -1.91
CA TRP A 786 -30.01 -4.26 -3.06
C TRP A 786 -29.33 -3.75 -4.33
N GLN A 787 -29.30 -2.42 -4.53
CA GLN A 787 -28.55 -1.79 -5.62
C GLN A 787 -27.05 -2.03 -5.47
N ILE A 788 -26.49 -1.93 -4.26
CA ILE A 788 -25.07 -2.26 -4.02
C ILE A 788 -24.81 -3.75 -4.27
N TRP A 789 -25.64 -4.64 -3.73
CA TRP A 789 -25.41 -6.09 -3.85
C TRP A 789 -25.52 -6.58 -5.29
N LEU A 790 -26.50 -6.08 -6.04
CA LEU A 790 -26.75 -6.51 -7.41
C LEU A 790 -25.95 -5.69 -8.43
N ASN A 791 -25.94 -4.37 -8.32
CA ASN A 791 -25.41 -3.46 -9.32
C ASN A 791 -24.12 -2.77 -8.92
N ARG A 792 -23.67 -2.86 -7.66
CA ARG A 792 -22.57 -2.04 -7.13
C ARG A 792 -22.84 -0.53 -7.25
N ASP A 793 -24.10 -0.16 -7.34
CA ASP A 793 -24.53 1.23 -7.44
C ASP A 793 -24.75 1.79 -6.03
N TYR A 794 -23.95 2.80 -5.69
CA TYR A 794 -23.96 3.46 -4.39
C TYR A 794 -24.83 4.71 -4.35
N THR A 795 -25.47 5.13 -5.46
CA THR A 795 -26.18 6.41 -5.58
C THR A 795 -27.31 6.55 -4.53
N GLU A 796 -28.18 5.55 -4.42
CA GLU A 796 -29.26 5.56 -3.42
C GLU A 796 -28.70 5.53 -1.98
N TYR A 797 -27.61 4.80 -1.76
CA TYR A 797 -26.98 4.70 -0.45
C TYR A 797 -26.36 6.02 -0.01
N ALA A 798 -25.64 6.67 -0.92
CA ALA A 798 -25.00 7.96 -0.73
C ALA A 798 -26.04 9.04 -0.39
N ALA A 799 -27.14 9.07 -1.14
CA ALA A 799 -28.26 9.99 -0.89
C ALA A 799 -28.86 9.80 0.52
N LEU A 800 -29.10 8.56 0.96
CA LEU A 800 -29.62 8.26 2.30
C LEU A 800 -28.63 8.60 3.42
N LYS A 801 -27.33 8.62 3.12
CA LYS A 801 -26.27 9.00 4.04
C LYS A 801 -25.89 10.47 4.00
N GLY A 802 -26.43 11.23 3.04
CA GLY A 802 -25.99 12.60 2.78
C GLY A 802 -24.52 12.68 2.34
N SER A 803 -23.98 11.62 1.72
CA SER A 803 -22.60 11.59 1.22
C SER A 803 -22.54 12.06 -0.23
N THR A 804 -21.65 13.00 -0.51
CA THR A 804 -21.31 13.45 -1.86
C THR A 804 -20.05 12.76 -2.41
N SER A 805 -19.47 11.82 -1.66
CA SER A 805 -18.13 11.26 -1.88
C SER A 805 -18.13 9.80 -2.36
N LEU A 806 -19.27 9.30 -2.85
CA LEU A 806 -19.42 7.93 -3.34
C LEU A 806 -19.79 7.90 -4.83
N THR A 807 -19.35 8.91 -5.58
CA THR A 807 -19.39 8.94 -7.05
C THR A 807 -18.01 8.60 -7.62
N PRO A 808 -17.88 8.10 -8.85
CA PRO A 808 -16.57 7.83 -9.46
C PRO A 808 -15.62 9.03 -9.44
N GLU A 809 -16.14 10.25 -9.57
CA GLU A 809 -15.37 11.50 -9.65
C GLU A 809 -14.98 12.06 -8.28
N THR A 810 -15.67 11.67 -7.21
CA THR A 810 -15.47 12.21 -5.84
C THR A 810 -15.21 11.12 -4.80
N TRP A 811 -14.83 9.93 -5.27
CA TRP A 811 -14.77 8.73 -4.43
C TRP A 811 -13.84 8.91 -3.23
N GLN A 812 -14.34 8.64 -2.02
CA GLN A 812 -13.55 8.61 -0.79
C GLN A 812 -13.81 7.31 -0.01
N PRO A 813 -12.75 6.65 0.51
CA PRO A 813 -11.36 7.09 0.52
C PRO A 813 -10.63 6.86 -0.82
N SER A 814 -9.83 7.85 -1.23
CA SER A 814 -8.93 7.79 -2.40
C SER A 814 -7.65 8.61 -2.19
N ALA A 815 -6.65 8.38 -3.03
CA ALA A 815 -5.41 9.15 -3.11
C ALA A 815 -5.26 9.70 -4.54
N GLY A 816 -5.08 11.01 -4.67
CA GLY A 816 -4.90 11.70 -5.94
C GLY A 816 -3.42 11.81 -6.36
N PHE A 817 -3.21 12.19 -7.61
CA PHE A 817 -1.93 12.70 -8.09
C PHE A 817 -2.14 13.75 -9.18
N ARG A 818 -1.17 14.65 -9.35
CA ARG A 818 -1.15 15.69 -10.37
C ARG A 818 -0.09 15.39 -11.41
N MET A 819 -0.40 15.70 -12.67
CA MET A 819 0.56 15.79 -13.75
C MET A 819 0.71 17.25 -14.16
N TYR A 820 1.94 17.74 -14.11
CA TYR A 820 2.32 19.05 -14.61
C TYR A 820 3.03 18.88 -15.95
N ILE A 821 2.57 19.60 -16.98
CA ILE A 821 3.21 19.65 -18.30
C ILE A 821 3.67 21.08 -18.56
N ARG A 822 4.93 21.27 -18.94
CA ARG A 822 5.48 22.60 -19.20
C ARG A 822 4.76 23.28 -20.37
N LYS A 823 4.47 24.58 -20.26
CA LYS A 823 3.63 25.32 -21.22
C LYS A 823 4.21 25.35 -22.64
N ASP A 824 5.54 25.39 -22.78
CA ASP A 824 6.23 25.27 -24.08
C ASP A 824 5.92 23.94 -24.77
N VAL A 825 5.96 22.84 -24.03
CA VAL A 825 5.62 21.49 -24.51
C VAL A 825 4.15 21.39 -24.89
N VAL A 826 3.24 21.96 -24.08
CA VAL A 826 1.81 22.00 -24.41
C VAL A 826 1.55 22.79 -25.69
N SER A 827 2.28 23.89 -25.91
CA SER A 827 2.11 24.73 -27.11
C SER A 827 2.46 24.02 -28.42
N GLU A 828 3.32 23.00 -28.37
CA GLU A 828 3.65 22.16 -29.52
C GLU A 828 2.58 21.08 -29.80
N ILE A 829 1.62 20.88 -28.88
CA ILE A 829 0.66 19.76 -28.92
C ILE A 829 -0.79 20.26 -28.76
N TRP A 830 -1.41 20.57 -29.89
CA TRP A 830 -2.74 21.19 -30.02
C TRP A 830 -3.93 20.40 -29.42
N GLU A 831 -3.79 19.10 -29.16
CA GLU A 831 -4.90 18.23 -28.71
C GLU A 831 -5.21 18.30 -27.21
N TYR A 832 -4.37 18.95 -26.39
CA TYR A 832 -4.59 19.07 -24.94
C TYR A 832 -5.37 20.32 -24.49
N GLY A 833 -6.07 20.98 -25.42
CA GLY A 833 -7.13 21.94 -25.09
C GLY A 833 -6.65 23.33 -24.66
N ALA A 834 -5.36 23.61 -24.65
CA ALA A 834 -4.89 24.99 -24.60
C ALA A 834 -5.08 25.61 -25.99
N ALA A 835 -5.88 26.68 -26.10
CA ALA A 835 -5.65 27.67 -27.16
C ALA A 835 -4.15 27.96 -27.18
N PRO A 836 -3.51 28.22 -28.35
CA PRO A 836 -2.09 28.55 -28.38
C PRO A 836 -1.86 29.61 -27.32
N VAL A 837 -1.22 29.20 -26.23
CA VAL A 837 -0.81 30.14 -25.20
C VAL A 837 0.22 30.92 -25.97
N THR A 838 -0.15 32.12 -26.41
CA THR A 838 0.84 33.11 -26.76
C THR A 838 1.73 33.14 -25.55
N LEU A 839 2.91 32.55 -25.68
CA LEU A 839 4.00 32.79 -24.78
C LEU A 839 4.23 34.29 -24.92
N GLU A 840 3.53 35.05 -24.08
CA GLU A 840 3.89 36.43 -23.80
C GLU A 840 5.40 36.33 -23.53
N PRO A 841 6.25 37.00 -24.32
CA PRO A 841 7.67 37.02 -23.98
C PRO A 841 7.75 37.38 -22.49
N SER A 842 8.58 36.67 -21.73
CA SER A 842 8.89 37.07 -20.35
C SER A 842 9.43 38.50 -20.45
N VAL A 843 8.55 39.47 -20.19
CA VAL A 843 8.89 40.88 -20.12
C VAL A 843 9.48 41.04 -18.73
N ASP A 844 10.67 41.60 -18.66
CA ASP A 844 11.27 41.97 -17.39
C ASP A 844 10.27 42.90 -16.65
N PRO A 845 9.72 42.48 -15.51
CA PRO A 845 8.64 43.22 -14.84
C PRO A 845 9.10 44.62 -14.40
N TYR A 846 10.40 44.85 -14.34
CA TYR A 846 11.02 46.11 -13.94
C TYR A 846 11.30 47.04 -15.12
N GLU A 847 11.12 46.60 -16.38
CA GLU A 847 11.43 47.38 -17.58
C GLU A 847 10.68 48.72 -17.61
N ALA A 848 9.39 48.71 -17.23
CA ALA A 848 8.54 49.90 -17.23
C ALA A 848 8.98 50.98 -16.21
N GLY A 849 9.65 50.58 -15.12
CA GLY A 849 10.18 51.48 -14.08
C GLY A 849 11.66 51.78 -14.23
N THR A 850 12.28 51.43 -15.36
CA THR A 850 13.71 51.68 -15.61
C THR A 850 13.95 53.16 -15.90
N ILE A 851 14.77 53.79 -15.06
CA ILE A 851 15.26 55.16 -15.27
C ILE A 851 16.74 55.15 -15.69
N THR A 852 17.11 56.07 -16.57
CA THR A 852 18.53 56.32 -16.85
C THR A 852 19.07 57.28 -15.81
N LEU A 853 20.05 56.80 -15.03
CA LEU A 853 20.66 57.57 -13.96
C LEU A 853 22.19 57.45 -14.03
N ASP A 854 22.87 58.55 -14.33
CA ASP A 854 24.33 58.62 -14.23
C ASP A 854 24.73 58.73 -12.75
N ALA A 855 25.81 58.06 -12.35
CA ALA A 855 26.42 58.26 -11.05
C ALA A 855 26.92 59.71 -10.94
N GLY A 856 26.43 60.44 -9.94
CA GLY A 856 26.82 61.83 -9.68
C GLY A 856 28.28 61.94 -9.21
N MET A 857 28.81 60.86 -8.65
CA MET A 857 30.21 60.71 -8.29
C MET A 857 30.63 59.24 -8.44
N ILE A 858 31.86 59.03 -8.94
CA ILE A 858 32.48 57.72 -9.08
C ILE A 858 33.83 57.78 -8.39
N ILE A 859 34.05 56.90 -7.42
CA ILE A 859 35.30 56.78 -6.69
C ILE A 859 36.04 55.55 -7.21
N THR A 860 37.27 55.74 -7.67
CA THR A 860 38.17 54.67 -8.10
C THR A 860 39.45 54.73 -7.28
N GLY A 861 40.18 53.61 -7.18
CA GLY A 861 41.50 53.59 -6.55
C GLY A 861 42.44 54.67 -7.10
N ASN A 862 43.26 55.25 -6.23
CA ASN A 862 44.18 56.34 -6.53
C ASN A 862 45.63 55.98 -6.14
N ALA A 863 46.50 56.96 -5.93
CA ALA A 863 47.89 56.70 -5.55
C ALA A 863 48.05 56.20 -4.09
N ASP A 864 47.08 56.49 -3.23
CA ASP A 864 47.09 56.19 -1.81
C ASP A 864 46.46 54.82 -1.50
N TYR A 865 45.53 54.34 -2.34
CA TYR A 865 44.97 52.98 -2.27
C TYR A 865 44.49 52.47 -3.64
N ALA A 866 44.49 51.14 -3.84
CA ALA A 866 43.82 50.50 -4.96
C ALA A 866 42.52 49.86 -4.46
N LEU A 867 41.48 49.85 -5.30
CA LEU A 867 40.27 49.07 -5.09
C LEU A 867 40.35 47.80 -5.94
N ASP A 868 40.00 46.65 -5.38
CA ASP A 868 39.89 45.39 -6.10
C ASP A 868 38.75 44.53 -5.50
N THR A 869 37.66 44.42 -6.26
CA THR A 869 36.42 43.74 -5.82
C THR A 869 35.88 44.33 -4.50
N PRO A 870 35.52 45.63 -4.47
CA PRO A 870 34.77 46.18 -3.34
C PRO A 870 33.43 45.43 -3.22
N ARG A 871 33.11 44.90 -2.03
CA ARG A 871 31.90 44.08 -1.83
C ARG A 871 30.81 44.75 -1.04
N ASP A 872 31.15 45.55 -0.04
CA ASP A 872 30.16 46.15 0.85
C ASP A 872 30.61 47.50 1.41
N ILE A 873 29.64 48.32 1.81
CA ILE A 873 29.82 49.71 2.25
C ILE A 873 29.02 49.93 3.53
N ALA A 874 29.62 50.52 4.57
CA ALA A 874 28.91 50.91 5.78
C ALA A 874 29.31 52.31 6.26
N PHE A 875 28.33 53.13 6.62
CA PHE A 875 28.55 54.50 7.09
C PHE A 875 28.79 54.57 8.60
N ALA A 876 29.70 55.46 9.00
CA ALA A 876 29.84 55.92 10.38
C ALA A 876 28.92 57.13 10.63
N GLU A 877 28.59 57.39 11.91
CA GLU A 877 27.73 58.52 12.30
C GLU A 877 28.31 59.90 11.91
N ASP A 878 29.63 60.00 11.77
CA ASP A 878 30.31 61.24 11.37
C ASP A 878 30.28 61.50 9.85
N GLY A 879 29.68 60.58 9.09
CA GLY A 879 29.55 60.66 7.64
C GLY A 879 30.72 60.09 6.85
N THR A 880 31.78 59.60 7.52
CA THR A 880 32.80 58.75 6.88
C THR A 880 32.25 57.36 6.62
N PHE A 881 32.90 56.55 5.78
CA PHE A 881 32.42 55.21 5.47
C PHE A 881 33.54 54.19 5.32
N TYR A 882 33.19 52.93 5.55
CA TYR A 882 34.08 51.79 5.43
C TYR A 882 33.70 50.94 4.23
N VAL A 883 34.71 50.39 3.54
CA VAL A 883 34.53 49.54 2.37
C VAL A 883 35.30 48.24 2.59
N THR A 884 34.64 47.11 2.32
CA THR A 884 35.31 45.82 2.24
C THR A 884 35.94 45.64 0.86
N ASP A 885 37.26 45.74 0.82
CA ASP A 885 38.06 45.57 -0.39
C ASP A 885 38.54 44.11 -0.46
N SER A 886 37.64 43.24 -0.94
CA SER A 886 37.69 41.81 -0.66
C SER A 886 38.90 41.10 -1.29
N ALA A 887 39.23 41.43 -2.54
CA ALA A 887 40.37 40.78 -3.22
C ALA A 887 41.71 41.25 -2.63
N ASN A 888 41.77 42.48 -2.10
CA ASN A 888 42.92 42.98 -1.35
C ASN A 888 42.95 42.53 0.12
N ASN A 889 41.90 41.88 0.62
CA ASN A 889 41.77 41.39 1.99
C ASN A 889 41.98 42.48 3.05
N GLN A 890 41.38 43.66 2.80
CA GLN A 890 41.51 44.84 3.66
C GLN A 890 40.19 45.59 3.78
N ILE A 891 40.10 46.43 4.80
CA ILE A 891 39.05 47.42 4.98
C ILE A 891 39.64 48.80 4.72
N LEU A 892 38.93 49.61 3.95
CA LEU A 892 39.29 50.99 3.67
C LEU A 892 38.34 51.91 4.44
N HIS A 893 38.88 52.91 5.14
CA HIS A 893 38.11 53.98 5.78
C HIS A 893 38.28 55.26 4.98
N LEU A 894 37.19 55.77 4.41
CA LEU A 894 37.18 56.87 3.45
C LEU A 894 36.32 58.04 3.96
N ASP A 895 36.71 59.25 3.59
CA ASP A 895 35.85 60.44 3.71
C ASP A 895 34.79 60.49 2.58
N GLN A 896 33.83 61.42 2.69
CA GLN A 896 32.72 61.55 1.73
C GLN A 896 33.15 61.85 0.29
N GLU A 897 34.39 62.31 0.10
CA GLU A 897 34.98 62.57 -1.22
C GLU A 897 35.81 61.38 -1.75
N GLY A 898 35.94 60.30 -0.98
CA GLY A 898 36.68 59.09 -1.34
C GLY A 898 38.18 59.17 -1.07
N ASN A 899 38.64 60.12 -0.24
CA ASN A 899 40.04 60.15 0.21
C ASN A 899 40.25 59.16 1.35
N LEU A 900 41.42 58.52 1.36
CA LEU A 900 41.78 57.56 2.39
C LEU A 900 42.08 58.27 3.72
N ILE A 901 41.34 57.89 4.76
CA ILE A 901 41.61 58.28 6.14
C ILE A 901 42.63 57.28 6.71
N ASP A 902 42.25 56.00 6.70
CA ASP A 902 43.13 54.88 7.02
C ASP A 902 42.66 53.57 6.34
N SER A 903 43.41 52.50 6.57
CA SER A 903 43.09 51.16 6.10
C SER A 903 43.74 50.12 7.01
N TRP A 904 43.08 48.99 7.18
CA TRP A 904 43.64 47.86 7.93
C TRP A 904 43.26 46.52 7.32
N GLY A 905 43.96 45.48 7.74
CA GLY A 905 43.80 44.14 7.19
C GLY A 905 44.95 43.72 6.29
N SER A 906 45.10 42.41 6.18
CA SER A 906 45.98 41.76 5.20
C SER A 906 45.51 40.33 5.04
N PHE A 907 45.94 39.67 3.95
CA PHE A 907 45.58 38.27 3.72
C PHE A 907 46.06 37.35 4.86
N GLY A 908 45.14 36.58 5.42
CA GLY A 908 45.41 35.50 6.35
C GLY A 908 44.26 34.50 6.32
N ALA A 909 44.57 33.23 6.06
CA ALA A 909 43.59 32.16 5.96
C ALA A 909 43.81 31.08 7.01
N SER A 910 42.72 30.59 7.58
CA SER A 910 42.72 29.48 8.52
C SER A 910 42.86 28.15 7.76
N ASP A 911 43.64 27.22 8.30
CA ASP A 911 43.70 25.85 7.80
C ASP A 911 42.90 24.95 8.74
N PHE A 912 41.66 24.67 8.36
CA PHE A 912 40.75 23.85 9.16
C PHE A 912 41.14 22.36 9.18
N ASN A 913 41.90 21.88 8.18
CA ASN A 913 42.40 20.50 8.18
C ASN A 913 43.54 20.31 9.19
N LEU A 914 44.34 21.35 9.41
CA LEU A 914 45.45 21.37 10.37
C LEU A 914 45.09 22.03 11.71
N ASN A 915 43.85 22.54 11.84
CA ASN A 915 43.36 23.28 13.00
C ASN A 915 44.25 24.49 13.37
N ILE A 916 44.63 25.26 12.35
CA ILE A 916 45.44 26.48 12.48
C ILE A 916 44.55 27.68 12.16
N ALA A 917 44.29 28.54 13.16
CA ALA A 917 43.50 29.75 12.96
C ALA A 917 44.35 30.88 12.34
N ALA A 918 43.74 31.65 11.44
CA ALA A 918 44.32 32.89 10.93
C ALA A 918 44.53 33.91 12.05
N PRO A 919 45.62 34.72 12.02
CA PRO A 919 45.82 35.79 12.98
C PRO A 919 44.65 36.78 13.06
N ALA A 920 44.44 37.38 14.22
CA ALA A 920 43.47 38.47 14.41
C ALA A 920 43.85 39.68 13.55
N GLY A 921 42.86 40.37 12.99
CA GLY A 921 43.09 41.52 12.10
C GLY A 921 43.58 41.17 10.70
N THR A 922 43.58 39.88 10.33
CA THR A 922 43.79 39.41 8.94
C THR A 922 42.50 38.85 8.38
N PHE A 923 42.36 38.83 7.05
CA PHE A 923 41.12 38.42 6.37
C PHE A 923 41.38 37.43 5.23
N SER A 924 40.36 36.65 4.90
CA SER A 924 40.30 35.80 3.71
C SER A 924 38.97 36.05 2.99
N GLU A 925 39.00 36.97 2.03
CA GLU A 925 37.83 37.58 1.39
C GLU A 925 36.82 38.10 2.43
N PRO A 926 37.02 39.28 3.02
CA PRO A 926 36.00 39.92 3.85
C PRO A 926 34.83 40.37 2.95
N TRP A 927 33.58 40.09 3.33
CA TRP A 927 32.40 40.43 2.52
C TRP A 927 31.57 41.55 3.14
N GLY A 928 30.70 41.23 4.08
CA GLY A 928 29.82 42.20 4.72
C GLY A 928 30.54 43.05 5.76
N ILE A 929 30.10 44.31 5.89
CA ILE A 929 30.57 45.25 6.90
C ILE A 929 29.41 46.02 7.51
N ALA A 930 29.47 46.25 8.82
CA ALA A 930 28.48 47.06 9.53
C ALA A 930 29.14 47.88 10.64
N VAL A 931 28.56 49.05 10.94
CA VAL A 931 29.00 49.93 12.02
C VAL A 931 27.97 49.89 13.14
N GLY A 932 28.42 49.59 14.36
CA GLY A 932 27.55 49.60 15.53
C GLY A 932 27.32 51.00 16.11
N PRO A 933 26.33 51.18 16.99
CA PRO A 933 26.01 52.48 17.60
C PRO A 933 27.11 53.03 18.52
N ASP A 934 28.09 52.19 18.89
CA ASP A 934 29.30 52.61 19.63
C ASP A 934 30.47 53.04 18.72
N GLY A 935 30.25 53.05 17.39
CA GLY A 935 31.25 53.32 16.36
C GLY A 935 32.16 52.13 16.04
N SER A 936 31.92 50.94 16.62
CA SER A 936 32.72 49.75 16.30
C SER A 936 32.38 49.21 14.91
N VAL A 937 33.40 48.68 14.22
CA VAL A 937 33.25 48.11 12.88
C VAL A 937 33.24 46.59 12.95
N TYR A 938 32.20 45.96 12.40
CA TYR A 938 32.00 44.52 12.34
C TYR A 938 32.22 44.03 10.91
N VAL A 939 33.04 43.00 10.73
CA VAL A 939 33.39 42.48 9.41
C VAL A 939 33.15 40.97 9.35
N ALA A 940 32.44 40.53 8.33
CA ALA A 940 32.29 39.12 7.99
C ALA A 940 33.53 38.63 7.23
N ASP A 941 34.37 37.84 7.90
CA ASP A 941 35.58 37.24 7.35
C ASP A 941 35.23 35.86 6.76
N THR A 942 34.63 35.89 5.57
CA THR A 942 33.81 34.81 5.01
C THR A 942 34.53 33.46 4.95
N TRP A 943 35.73 33.40 4.39
CA TRP A 943 36.45 32.12 4.26
C TRP A 943 37.32 31.77 5.47
N ASN A 944 37.37 32.62 6.49
CA ASN A 944 37.84 32.25 7.81
C ASN A 944 36.71 31.83 8.76
N HIS A 945 35.44 31.86 8.30
CA HIS A 945 34.27 31.38 9.04
C HIS A 945 34.09 32.09 10.38
N ARG A 946 34.32 33.41 10.41
CA ARG A 946 34.28 34.21 11.64
C ARG A 946 33.80 35.63 11.40
N ILE A 947 33.37 36.29 12.47
CA ILE A 947 33.14 37.74 12.53
C ILE A 947 34.25 38.39 13.35
N GLN A 948 34.75 39.53 12.89
CA GLN A 948 35.74 40.33 13.62
C GLN A 948 35.17 41.71 13.95
N LYS A 949 35.43 42.18 15.17
CA LYS A 949 35.04 43.51 15.67
C LYS A 949 36.27 44.39 15.85
N PHE A 950 36.21 45.62 15.36
CA PHE A 950 37.28 46.63 15.41
C PHE A 950 36.77 47.93 16.05
N THR A 951 37.69 48.77 16.52
CA THR A 951 37.40 50.18 16.81
C THR A 951 37.14 50.95 15.51
N ALA A 952 36.63 52.18 15.61
CA ALA A 952 36.51 53.08 14.47
C ALA A 952 37.86 53.33 13.76
N ASP A 953 38.96 53.37 14.53
CA ASP A 953 40.34 53.56 14.00
C ASP A 953 40.98 52.24 13.48
N GLY A 954 40.19 51.17 13.30
CA GLY A 954 40.67 49.90 12.76
C GLY A 954 41.48 49.01 13.71
N GLU A 955 41.50 49.30 15.02
CA GLU A 955 42.18 48.43 15.99
C GLU A 955 41.33 47.20 16.31
N PHE A 956 41.93 46.00 16.26
CA PHE A 956 41.24 44.75 16.57
C PHE A 956 40.77 44.70 18.03
N ILE A 957 39.49 44.42 18.26
CA ILE A 957 38.89 44.27 19.59
C ILE A 957 38.72 42.79 19.92
N THR A 958 37.94 42.06 19.11
CA THR A 958 37.61 40.65 19.35
C THR A 958 37.15 39.96 18.07
N MET A 959 37.05 38.63 18.10
CA MET A 959 36.48 37.82 17.03
C MET A 959 35.80 36.58 17.60
N TRP A 960 34.80 36.08 16.88
CA TRP A 960 34.12 34.83 17.21
C TRP A 960 33.70 34.10 15.95
N GLY A 961 33.57 32.78 16.06
CA GLY A 961 33.25 31.89 14.96
C GLY A 961 34.26 30.77 14.78
N ASP A 962 33.79 29.62 14.34
CA ASP A 962 34.57 28.46 13.90
C ASP A 962 33.92 27.82 12.66
N PHE A 963 34.68 27.04 11.89
CA PHE A 963 34.12 26.30 10.76
C PHE A 963 33.27 25.13 11.24
N GLY A 964 32.00 25.07 10.84
CA GLY A 964 31.14 23.93 11.11
C GLY A 964 29.75 24.01 10.48
N ALA A 965 29.06 22.86 10.47
CA ALA A 965 27.73 22.69 9.91
C ALA A 965 26.63 22.94 10.97
N ALA A 966 26.66 24.13 11.59
CA ALA A 966 25.69 24.58 12.58
C ALA A 966 25.59 23.72 13.86
N GLU A 967 26.66 23.05 14.29
CA GLU A 967 26.71 22.28 15.53
C GLU A 967 26.51 23.16 16.77
N THR A 968 26.93 24.42 16.66
CA THR A 968 26.70 25.47 17.66
C THR A 968 26.28 26.78 16.98
N LEU A 969 25.91 27.80 17.78
CA LEU A 969 25.68 29.15 17.26
C LEU A 969 26.97 29.83 16.76
N TYR A 970 28.16 29.33 17.16
CA TYR A 970 29.46 29.86 16.71
C TYR A 970 29.99 29.15 15.47
N SER A 971 29.42 28.00 15.10
CA SER A 971 29.88 27.19 13.98
C SER A 971 29.28 27.72 12.68
N PHE A 972 30.07 28.48 11.92
CA PHE A 972 29.68 29.13 10.67
C PHE A 972 30.19 28.38 9.44
N TRP A 973 29.43 28.49 8.36
CA TRP A 973 29.83 28.05 7.03
C TRP A 973 29.71 29.22 6.06
N GLY A 974 30.80 30.00 5.93
CA GLY A 974 30.86 31.13 5.02
C GLY A 974 29.86 32.23 5.38
N PRO A 975 30.01 32.90 6.54
CA PRO A 975 29.17 34.04 6.87
C PRO A 975 29.46 35.18 5.90
N ARG A 976 28.43 35.81 5.32
CA ARG A 976 28.61 36.79 4.24
C ARG A 976 28.09 38.18 4.57
N GLY A 977 26.86 38.30 5.08
CA GLY A 977 26.26 39.57 5.48
C GLY A 977 26.34 39.78 6.98
N VAL A 978 26.49 41.03 7.39
CA VAL A 978 26.42 41.46 8.78
C VAL A 978 25.63 42.76 8.87
N ALA A 979 24.72 42.85 9.84
CA ALA A 979 23.97 44.06 10.16
C ALA A 979 23.96 44.27 11.68
N VAL A 980 23.87 45.51 12.13
CA VAL A 980 23.83 45.88 13.54
C VAL A 980 22.67 46.82 13.78
N ASP A 981 21.87 46.55 14.82
CA ASP A 981 20.76 47.43 15.18
C ASP A 981 21.12 48.46 16.25
N ASP A 982 20.15 49.32 16.59
CA ASP A 982 20.29 50.39 17.57
C ASP A 982 20.56 49.88 19.00
N GLU A 983 20.20 48.64 19.32
CA GLU A 983 20.56 47.99 20.58
C GLU A 983 21.98 47.40 20.60
N GLY A 984 22.67 47.41 19.46
CA GLY A 984 24.00 46.83 19.29
C GLY A 984 23.99 45.31 19.15
N ARG A 985 22.86 44.70 18.77
CA ARG A 985 22.78 43.28 18.40
C ARG A 985 23.32 43.11 16.97
N VAL A 986 24.08 42.04 16.76
CA VAL A 986 24.78 41.75 15.50
C VAL A 986 24.10 40.57 14.81
N PHE A 987 23.55 40.80 13.64
CA PHE A 987 22.85 39.82 12.80
C PHE A 987 23.75 39.35 11.68
N ILE A 988 23.90 38.04 11.52
CA ILE A 988 24.83 37.44 10.58
C ILE A 988 24.10 36.44 9.71
N THR A 989 24.21 36.58 8.39
CA THR A 989 23.77 35.53 7.46
C THR A 989 24.85 34.45 7.38
N ASP A 990 24.56 33.32 8.02
CA ASP A 990 25.39 32.10 7.98
C ASP A 990 25.04 31.31 6.72
N THR A 991 25.50 31.82 5.58
CA THR A 991 25.00 31.47 4.24
C THR A 991 25.03 29.96 3.97
N GLY A 992 26.13 29.27 4.24
CA GLY A 992 26.26 27.83 3.99
C GLY A 992 25.39 26.96 4.90
N ASN A 993 25.04 27.46 6.09
CA ASN A 993 24.15 26.79 7.04
C ASN A 993 22.68 27.24 6.94
N LYS A 994 22.36 28.12 5.97
CA LYS A 994 20.98 28.50 5.62
C LYS A 994 20.19 29.13 6.78
N ARG A 995 20.86 29.97 7.58
CA ARG A 995 20.27 30.59 8.79
C ARG A 995 20.80 32.01 9.04
N VAL A 996 20.10 32.75 9.90
CA VAL A 996 20.59 34.00 10.51
C VAL A 996 20.91 33.74 11.98
N VAL A 997 22.07 34.20 12.43
CA VAL A 997 22.52 34.08 13.83
C VAL A 997 22.70 35.46 14.43
N ILE A 998 22.23 35.64 15.67
CA ILE A 998 22.20 36.92 16.38
C ILE A 998 23.14 36.86 17.59
N PHE A 999 23.99 37.88 17.74
CA PHE A 999 24.92 38.05 18.85
C PHE A 999 24.72 39.40 19.54
N ASP A 1000 25.21 39.52 20.77
CA ASP A 1000 25.38 40.83 21.40
C ASP A 1000 26.67 41.52 20.92
N SER A 1001 26.85 42.78 21.32
CA SER A 1001 28.03 43.59 20.96
C SER A 1001 29.37 43.08 21.51
N ASN A 1002 29.36 42.10 22.42
CA ASN A 1002 30.54 41.43 22.96
C ASN A 1002 30.85 40.10 22.24
N GLY A 1003 30.02 39.68 21.29
CA GLY A 1003 30.15 38.42 20.58
C GLY A 1003 29.56 37.21 21.33
N ASN A 1004 28.67 37.43 22.32
CA ASN A 1004 27.93 36.33 22.93
C ASN A 1004 26.71 35.98 22.07
N ALA A 1005 26.57 34.70 21.73
CA ALA A 1005 25.43 34.22 20.94
C ALA A 1005 24.10 34.39 21.70
N LEU A 1006 23.11 35.00 21.05
CA LEU A 1006 21.78 35.23 21.59
C LEU A 1006 20.79 34.17 21.09
N THR A 1007 20.65 34.03 19.78
CA THR A 1007 19.72 33.09 19.14
C THR A 1007 20.03 32.91 17.64
N SER A 1008 19.27 32.08 16.95
CA SER A 1008 19.26 31.96 15.50
C SER A 1008 17.87 31.61 15.00
N PHE A 1009 17.55 31.99 13.77
CA PHE A 1009 16.35 31.56 13.06
C PHE A 1009 16.68 31.20 11.60
N GLY A 1010 15.77 30.49 10.95
CA GLY A 1010 15.98 29.96 9.60
C GLY A 1010 16.19 28.44 9.54
N GLY A 1011 16.49 27.97 8.35
CA GLY A 1011 16.79 26.57 8.02
C GLY A 1011 16.66 26.34 6.52
N ALA A 1012 17.26 25.26 6.00
CA ALA A 1012 17.20 24.95 4.57
C ALA A 1012 15.76 24.67 4.11
N GLY A 1013 15.32 25.32 3.03
CA GLY A 1013 14.06 25.01 2.35
C GLY A 1013 13.44 26.19 1.61
N LEU A 1014 12.24 25.96 1.08
CA LEU A 1014 11.49 26.91 0.25
C LEU A 1014 10.32 27.58 1.00
N GLU A 1015 9.96 27.07 2.18
CA GLU A 1015 8.84 27.60 2.95
C GLU A 1015 9.19 28.99 3.53
N VAL A 1016 8.16 29.71 3.97
CA VAL A 1016 8.30 30.98 4.67
C VAL A 1016 9.15 30.81 5.94
N GLY A 1017 10.16 31.65 6.12
CA GLY A 1017 11.14 31.57 7.21
C GLY A 1017 12.24 30.51 7.01
N GLN A 1018 12.27 29.80 5.87
CA GLN A 1018 13.38 28.97 5.42
C GLN A 1018 14.18 29.70 4.33
N PHE A 1019 15.45 29.34 4.16
CA PHE A 1019 16.38 30.02 3.27
C PHE A 1019 17.16 29.05 2.38
N ASP A 1020 17.58 29.53 1.21
CA ASP A 1020 18.63 28.96 0.39
C ASP A 1020 19.66 30.03 -0.02
N GLU A 1021 20.88 29.94 0.54
CA GLU A 1021 21.93 30.96 0.44
C GLU A 1021 21.46 32.38 0.83
N PRO A 1022 21.08 32.62 2.11
CA PRO A 1022 20.84 33.98 2.58
C PRO A 1022 22.15 34.78 2.54
N VAL A 1023 22.16 35.97 1.93
CA VAL A 1023 23.38 36.81 1.79
C VAL A 1023 23.18 38.22 2.32
N GLY A 1024 22.59 39.13 1.53
CA GLY A 1024 22.32 40.50 1.95
C GLY A 1024 21.41 40.54 3.17
N ILE A 1025 21.75 41.38 4.14
CA ILE A 1025 20.98 41.56 5.37
C ILE A 1025 21.05 43.02 5.81
N ASP A 1026 19.91 43.56 6.24
CA ASP A 1026 19.84 44.88 6.88
C ASP A 1026 18.75 44.88 7.96
N VAL A 1027 18.86 45.80 8.93
CA VAL A 1027 17.92 45.91 10.05
C VAL A 1027 17.46 47.36 10.20
N ASP A 1028 16.15 47.58 10.22
CA ASP A 1028 15.59 48.92 10.38
C ASP A 1028 15.40 49.34 11.85
N ASP A 1029 14.98 50.58 12.06
CA ASP A 1029 14.74 51.18 13.39
C ASP A 1029 13.55 50.57 14.15
N GLN A 1030 12.79 49.65 13.53
CA GLN A 1030 11.74 48.86 14.17
C GLN A 1030 12.24 47.45 14.54
N GLY A 1031 13.49 47.13 14.23
CA GLY A 1031 14.09 45.81 14.42
C GLY A 1031 13.64 44.77 13.40
N ARG A 1032 13.03 45.17 12.27
CA ARG A 1032 12.70 44.25 11.18
C ARG A 1032 13.97 43.90 10.41
N VAL A 1033 14.15 42.62 10.13
CA VAL A 1033 15.35 42.10 9.46
C VAL A 1033 15.02 41.73 8.02
N TYR A 1034 15.63 42.41 7.06
CA TYR A 1034 15.44 42.18 5.63
C TYR A 1034 16.53 41.25 5.13
N ILE A 1035 16.16 40.17 4.44
CA ILE A 1035 17.11 39.12 4.04
C ILE A 1035 16.95 38.83 2.56
N ALA A 1036 18.05 38.93 1.81
CA ALA A 1036 18.16 38.44 0.45
C ALA A 1036 18.32 36.91 0.47
N ASP A 1037 17.22 36.20 0.23
CA ASP A 1037 17.14 34.74 0.16
C ASP A 1037 17.52 34.30 -1.26
N THR A 1038 18.82 34.39 -1.55
CA THR A 1038 19.38 34.50 -2.91
C THR A 1038 18.90 33.40 -3.84
N TRP A 1039 19.03 32.12 -3.47
CA TRP A 1039 18.67 31.01 -4.35
C TRP A 1039 17.20 30.63 -4.28
N ASN A 1040 16.43 31.27 -3.41
CA ASN A 1040 14.98 31.27 -3.47
C ASN A 1040 14.42 32.41 -4.32
N ASP A 1041 15.27 33.28 -4.87
CA ASP A 1041 14.90 34.42 -5.75
C ASP A 1041 13.93 35.39 -5.08
N ARG A 1042 14.06 35.59 -3.76
CA ARG A 1042 13.12 36.42 -2.98
C ARG A 1042 13.79 37.21 -1.87
N ILE A 1043 13.08 38.23 -1.40
CA ILE A 1043 13.38 38.91 -0.15
C ILE A 1043 12.37 38.46 0.90
N GLN A 1044 12.85 38.19 2.11
CA GLN A 1044 11.99 37.93 3.27
C GLN A 1044 12.24 38.99 4.34
N VAL A 1045 11.16 39.55 4.88
CA VAL A 1045 11.21 40.54 5.97
C VAL A 1045 10.75 39.87 7.27
N MET A 1046 11.68 39.73 8.20
CA MET A 1046 11.48 39.05 9.47
C MET A 1046 11.10 40.08 10.54
N ILE A 1047 9.90 39.92 11.09
CA ILE A 1047 9.30 40.82 12.07
C ILE A 1047 9.61 40.28 13.49
N PRO A 1048 10.18 41.10 14.38
CA PRO A 1048 10.44 40.69 15.77
C PRO A 1048 9.14 40.58 16.58
N ASP A 1049 8.97 39.49 17.34
CA ASP A 1049 7.85 39.30 18.27
C ASP A 1049 8.19 39.87 19.65
N GLY A 1050 8.00 41.19 19.79
CA GLY A 1050 8.34 41.94 21.00
C GLY A 1050 9.81 41.75 21.42
N ASP A 1051 10.06 41.65 22.73
CA ASP A 1051 11.42 41.50 23.27
C ASP A 1051 11.96 40.05 23.22
N SER A 1052 11.23 39.11 22.62
CA SER A 1052 11.52 37.67 22.74
C SER A 1052 12.68 37.17 21.87
N LEU A 1053 13.26 38.03 21.02
CA LEU A 1053 14.23 37.66 19.97
C LEU A 1053 13.74 36.50 19.08
N THR A 1054 12.42 36.35 18.93
CA THR A 1054 11.82 35.44 17.96
C THR A 1054 11.32 36.24 16.77
N TYR A 1055 11.47 35.66 15.58
CA TYR A 1055 11.18 36.31 14.32
C TYR A 1055 10.19 35.49 13.53
N SER A 1056 9.15 36.14 13.04
CA SER A 1056 8.16 35.57 12.14
C SER A 1056 8.07 36.42 10.89
N THR A 1057 7.56 35.89 9.79
CA THR A 1057 7.38 36.67 8.59
C THR A 1057 6.06 36.31 7.91
N ASN A 1058 5.44 37.33 7.33
CA ASN A 1058 4.31 37.26 6.43
C ASN A 1058 4.51 38.21 5.24
N ILE A 1059 5.73 38.73 5.08
CA ILE A 1059 6.10 39.71 4.07
C ILE A 1059 7.32 39.14 3.34
N GLU A 1060 7.06 38.74 2.10
CA GLU A 1060 8.07 38.30 1.15
C GLU A 1060 7.65 38.72 -0.25
N TRP A 1061 8.64 38.92 -1.13
CA TRP A 1061 8.38 39.16 -2.55
C TRP A 1061 9.51 38.61 -3.40
N GLU A 1062 9.16 38.18 -4.61
CA GLU A 1062 10.11 37.62 -5.58
C GLU A 1062 10.92 38.74 -6.26
N ILE A 1063 12.17 38.43 -6.61
CA ILE A 1063 13.07 39.27 -7.38
C ILE A 1063 13.33 38.59 -8.73
N GLU A 1064 12.63 39.06 -9.76
CA GLU A 1064 12.76 38.57 -11.14
C GLU A 1064 14.05 39.13 -11.79
N GLY A 1065 15.19 38.54 -11.47
CA GLY A 1065 16.50 39.01 -11.96
C GLY A 1065 17.67 38.18 -11.43
N TRP A 1066 17.49 37.53 -10.28
CA TRP A 1066 18.49 36.69 -9.62
C TRP A 1066 18.66 35.31 -10.26
N TYR A 1067 18.86 35.28 -11.57
CA TYR A 1067 19.05 34.04 -12.33
C TYR A 1067 20.53 33.61 -12.30
N GLY A 1068 20.94 32.77 -11.34
CA GLY A 1068 22.26 32.12 -11.41
C GLY A 1068 22.81 31.48 -10.13
N ASP A 1069 23.60 30.42 -10.31
CA ASP A 1069 24.22 29.65 -9.22
C ASP A 1069 25.62 30.20 -8.83
N SER A 1070 25.92 31.45 -9.16
CA SER A 1070 27.24 32.03 -8.87
C SER A 1070 27.48 32.05 -7.35
N LEU A 1071 28.61 31.48 -6.92
CA LEU A 1071 29.06 31.59 -5.53
C LEU A 1071 29.69 32.96 -5.22
N ASP A 1072 29.93 33.77 -6.24
CA ASP A 1072 30.69 35.02 -6.15
C ASP A 1072 29.80 36.27 -6.30
N ASN A 1073 28.89 36.25 -7.26
CA ASN A 1073 27.99 37.36 -7.57
C ASN A 1073 26.69 37.19 -6.78
N LYS A 1074 26.68 37.66 -5.52
CA LYS A 1074 25.52 37.55 -4.64
C LYS A 1074 24.84 38.90 -4.40
N PRO A 1075 23.51 38.94 -4.27
CA PRO A 1075 22.79 40.16 -4.01
C PRO A 1075 22.92 40.61 -2.56
N PHE A 1076 23.14 41.92 -2.43
CA PHE A 1076 23.01 42.71 -1.21
C PHE A 1076 21.73 43.56 -1.25
N LEU A 1077 21.29 43.99 -0.08
CA LEU A 1077 20.18 44.92 0.10
C LEU A 1077 20.51 45.94 1.18
N THR A 1078 19.80 47.07 1.18
CA THR A 1078 19.81 48.06 2.26
C THR A 1078 18.46 48.76 2.36
N VAL A 1079 18.13 49.30 3.53
CA VAL A 1079 16.86 49.97 3.83
C VAL A 1079 17.10 51.41 4.25
N ASP A 1080 16.35 52.35 3.68
CA ASP A 1080 16.42 53.76 4.09
C ASP A 1080 15.49 54.09 5.27
N LYS A 1081 15.54 55.34 5.74
CA LYS A 1081 14.72 55.85 6.86
C LYS A 1081 13.22 55.91 6.55
N ASP A 1082 12.84 55.85 5.28
CA ASP A 1082 11.45 55.80 4.84
C ASP A 1082 10.99 54.35 4.61
N TYR A 1083 11.83 53.37 4.95
CA TYR A 1083 11.63 51.93 4.77
C TYR A 1083 11.57 51.47 3.31
N ASN A 1084 12.16 52.22 2.37
CA ASN A 1084 12.38 51.71 1.03
C ASN A 1084 13.56 50.75 1.02
N VAL A 1085 13.40 49.64 0.31
CA VAL A 1085 14.38 48.56 0.20
C VAL A 1085 15.06 48.65 -1.14
N TYR A 1086 16.38 48.88 -1.13
CA TYR A 1086 17.23 48.88 -2.31
C TYR A 1086 17.92 47.53 -2.43
N VAL A 1087 17.89 46.96 -3.62
CA VAL A 1087 18.26 45.58 -3.86
C VAL A 1087 19.17 45.53 -5.07
N SER A 1088 20.32 44.89 -4.93
CA SER A 1088 21.24 44.72 -6.06
C SER A 1088 20.79 43.56 -6.94
N ASP A 1089 20.91 43.75 -8.25
CA ASP A 1089 20.85 42.69 -9.25
C ASP A 1089 22.26 42.55 -9.85
N PRO A 1090 23.09 41.65 -9.27
CA PRO A 1090 24.51 41.63 -9.55
C PRO A 1090 24.85 41.26 -11.01
N ILE A 1091 24.04 40.40 -11.63
CA ILE A 1091 24.32 39.86 -12.97
C ILE A 1091 23.89 40.84 -14.06
N LEU A 1092 22.73 41.49 -13.89
CA LEU A 1092 22.24 42.49 -14.83
C LEU A 1092 22.83 43.88 -14.60
N GLY A 1093 23.60 44.07 -13.52
CA GLY A 1093 24.32 45.31 -13.25
C GLY A 1093 23.36 46.48 -12.98
N ARG A 1094 22.38 46.26 -12.11
CA ARG A 1094 21.35 47.27 -11.78
C ARG A 1094 20.97 47.23 -10.30
N VAL A 1095 20.27 48.27 -9.86
CA VAL A 1095 19.66 48.36 -8.53
C VAL A 1095 18.14 48.48 -8.70
N LEU A 1096 17.41 47.73 -7.88
CA LEU A 1096 15.96 47.74 -7.79
C LEU A 1096 15.55 48.43 -6.49
N GLU A 1097 14.50 49.25 -6.52
CA GLU A 1097 13.94 49.91 -5.35
C GLU A 1097 12.50 49.46 -5.12
N PHE A 1098 12.20 49.08 -3.89
CA PHE A 1098 10.89 48.63 -3.44
C PHE A 1098 10.46 49.41 -2.20
N THR A 1099 9.17 49.46 -1.92
CA THR A 1099 8.66 49.81 -0.60
C THR A 1099 8.91 48.66 0.39
N GLY A 1100 8.79 48.93 1.70
CA GLY A 1100 8.99 47.91 2.75
C GLY A 1100 7.99 46.74 2.76
N ASP A 1101 6.93 46.79 1.95
CA ASP A 1101 5.98 45.70 1.69
C ASP A 1101 6.19 44.99 0.35
N GLY A 1102 7.22 45.36 -0.42
CA GLY A 1102 7.63 44.69 -1.66
C GLY A 1102 7.03 45.26 -2.95
N THR A 1103 6.40 46.45 -2.90
CA THR A 1103 5.92 47.11 -4.12
C THR A 1103 7.08 47.75 -4.88
N PHE A 1104 7.29 47.36 -6.15
CA PHE A 1104 8.34 47.92 -6.99
C PHE A 1104 8.12 49.40 -7.29
N LEU A 1105 9.15 50.23 -7.08
CA LEU A 1105 9.13 51.67 -7.31
C LEU A 1105 9.86 52.05 -8.60
N ARG A 1106 11.12 51.61 -8.77
CA ARG A 1106 11.95 51.91 -9.95
C ARG A 1106 13.22 51.05 -10.00
N THR A 1107 13.92 51.09 -11.12
CA THR A 1107 15.26 50.52 -11.28
C THR A 1107 16.17 51.43 -12.10
N TRP A 1108 17.48 51.34 -11.88
CA TRP A 1108 18.49 51.98 -12.72
C TRP A 1108 19.76 51.14 -12.80
N GLY A 1109 20.58 51.42 -13.81
CA GLY A 1109 21.77 50.65 -14.11
C GLY A 1109 21.54 49.61 -15.21
N THR A 1110 22.63 49.21 -15.85
CA THR A 1110 22.70 48.05 -16.73
C THR A 1110 24.15 47.58 -16.78
N TYR A 1111 24.37 46.31 -17.13
CA TYR A 1111 25.70 45.72 -17.19
C TYR A 1111 26.64 46.51 -18.12
N GLY A 1112 27.73 47.04 -17.57
CA GLY A 1112 28.71 47.79 -18.37
C GLY A 1112 29.74 48.55 -17.54
N ILE A 1113 30.33 49.60 -18.14
CA ILE A 1113 31.46 50.36 -17.55
C ILE A 1113 31.25 51.88 -17.57
N ALA A 1114 30.21 52.38 -18.25
CA ALA A 1114 29.89 53.80 -18.28
C ALA A 1114 29.43 54.34 -16.90
N ALA A 1115 29.13 55.63 -16.82
CA ALA A 1115 28.70 56.28 -15.58
C ALA A 1115 27.28 55.88 -15.14
N SER A 1116 26.44 55.43 -16.07
CA SER A 1116 25.10 54.86 -15.82
C SER A 1116 25.07 53.34 -15.81
N GLU A 1117 26.20 52.68 -16.01
CA GLU A 1117 26.31 51.21 -16.13
C GLU A 1117 27.08 50.66 -14.95
N ILE A 1118 26.68 49.50 -14.43
CA ILE A 1118 27.32 48.85 -13.28
C ILE A 1118 27.83 47.49 -13.77
N GLY A 1119 29.06 47.12 -13.45
CA GLY A 1119 29.62 45.83 -13.85
C GLY A 1119 29.00 44.68 -13.06
N VAL A 1120 29.24 44.65 -11.75
CA VAL A 1120 28.55 43.74 -10.83
C VAL A 1120 28.10 44.58 -9.65
N ALA A 1121 26.78 44.75 -9.50
CA ALA A 1121 26.21 45.46 -8.37
C ALA A 1121 26.39 44.61 -7.10
N GLY A 1122 27.34 45.01 -6.25
CA GLY A 1122 27.59 44.40 -4.94
C GLY A 1122 26.82 45.12 -3.84
N GLY A 1123 27.47 45.36 -2.70
CA GLY A 1123 26.90 46.02 -1.53
C GLY A 1123 26.35 47.40 -1.80
N LEU A 1124 25.31 47.71 -1.05
CA LEU A 1124 24.50 48.91 -1.17
C LEU A 1124 24.48 49.63 0.18
N ALA A 1125 24.53 50.96 0.15
CA ALA A 1125 24.31 51.77 1.34
C ALA A 1125 23.58 53.06 0.98
N VAL A 1126 22.77 53.57 1.90
CA VAL A 1126 22.10 54.87 1.76
C VAL A 1126 22.73 55.85 2.73
N ASP A 1127 23.18 56.99 2.21
CA ASP A 1127 23.77 58.03 3.06
C ASP A 1127 22.69 58.91 3.73
N PRO A 1128 23.07 59.74 4.73
CA PRO A 1128 22.10 60.59 5.44
C PRO A 1128 21.35 61.59 4.55
N GLU A 1129 21.86 61.89 3.36
CA GLU A 1129 21.23 62.75 2.36
C GLU A 1129 20.29 61.98 1.41
N GLY A 1130 20.17 60.66 1.55
CA GLY A 1130 19.31 59.81 0.74
C GLY A 1130 19.90 59.43 -0.62
N ARG A 1131 21.23 59.53 -0.80
CA ARG A 1131 21.91 59.05 -2.01
C ARG A 1131 22.24 57.57 -1.85
N VAL A 1132 22.11 56.81 -2.94
CA VAL A 1132 22.40 55.37 -2.96
C VAL A 1132 23.82 55.14 -3.46
N TRP A 1133 24.60 54.46 -2.63
CA TRP A 1133 25.97 54.04 -2.90
C TRP A 1133 25.97 52.58 -3.34
N VAL A 1134 26.72 52.29 -4.41
CA VAL A 1134 26.83 50.95 -4.99
C VAL A 1134 28.30 50.59 -5.12
N ALA A 1135 28.68 49.45 -4.55
CA ALA A 1135 29.98 48.84 -4.81
C ALA A 1135 29.93 48.11 -6.16
N ASP A 1136 30.59 48.65 -7.18
CA ASP A 1136 30.73 47.99 -8.49
C ASP A 1136 31.96 47.09 -8.45
N SER A 1137 31.75 45.84 -8.01
CA SER A 1137 32.80 44.89 -7.68
C SER A 1137 33.68 44.56 -8.89
N LEU A 1138 33.07 44.36 -10.06
CA LEU A 1138 33.78 43.97 -11.28
C LEU A 1138 34.64 45.10 -11.86
N ASN A 1139 34.16 46.34 -11.79
CA ASN A 1139 34.89 47.50 -12.31
C ASN A 1139 35.77 48.19 -11.26
N SER A 1140 35.87 47.62 -10.05
CA SER A 1140 36.73 48.09 -8.97
C SER A 1140 36.49 49.56 -8.59
N ARG A 1141 35.22 49.95 -8.43
CA ARG A 1141 34.82 51.34 -8.18
C ARG A 1141 33.58 51.42 -7.28
N LEU A 1142 33.37 52.59 -6.67
CA LEU A 1142 32.14 52.92 -5.93
C LEU A 1142 31.37 53.96 -6.72
N MET A 1143 30.05 53.80 -6.81
CA MET A 1143 29.18 54.66 -7.60
C MET A 1143 28.09 55.26 -6.71
N ILE A 1144 27.84 56.56 -6.86
CA ILE A 1144 26.93 57.31 -5.99
C ILE A 1144 25.81 57.90 -6.84
N PHE A 1145 24.58 57.55 -6.52
CA PHE A 1145 23.39 57.91 -7.27
C PHE A 1145 22.49 58.82 -6.44
N THR A 1146 22.17 60.00 -6.97
CA THR A 1146 21.15 60.88 -6.39
C THR A 1146 19.84 60.61 -7.08
N LEU A 1147 18.88 60.10 -6.31
CA LEU A 1147 17.61 59.67 -6.86
C LEU A 1147 16.69 60.89 -7.12
N PRO A 1148 16.01 60.96 -8.29
CA PRO A 1148 15.01 61.99 -8.52
C PRO A 1148 13.79 61.77 -7.61
N GLU A 1149 13.04 62.83 -7.30
CA GLU A 1149 11.75 62.66 -6.60
C GLU A 1149 10.83 61.76 -7.42
N LEU A 1150 10.18 60.79 -6.77
CA LEU A 1150 9.18 59.96 -7.42
C LEU A 1150 8.02 60.87 -7.87
N PRO A 1151 7.48 60.67 -9.09
CA PRO A 1151 6.35 61.46 -9.55
C PRO A 1151 5.18 61.28 -8.58
N ILE A 1152 4.70 62.39 -8.00
CA ILE A 1152 3.49 62.40 -7.18
C ILE A 1152 2.35 61.90 -8.05
N VAL A 1153 1.88 60.68 -7.79
CA VAL A 1153 0.61 60.20 -8.36
C VAL A 1153 -0.48 60.96 -7.63
N ASP A 1154 -1.00 62.00 -8.29
CA ASP A 1154 -2.13 62.77 -7.78
C ASP A 1154 -3.37 61.87 -7.84
N GLU A 1155 -3.73 61.24 -6.73
CA GLU A 1155 -4.94 60.41 -6.59
C GLU A 1155 -6.26 61.21 -6.80
N THR A 1156 -6.20 62.49 -7.19
CA THR A 1156 -7.39 63.33 -7.36
C THR A 1156 -7.78 63.64 -8.81
N ASN A 1157 -7.15 63.05 -9.83
CA ASN A 1157 -7.57 63.30 -11.21
C ASN A 1157 -7.52 62.06 -12.12
N VAL A 1158 -8.46 61.14 -11.90
CA VAL A 1158 -8.89 60.23 -12.97
C VAL A 1158 -9.97 60.96 -13.76
N ASP A 1159 -9.53 61.67 -14.80
CA ASP A 1159 -10.39 62.15 -15.87
C ASP A 1159 -11.12 60.95 -16.49
N THR A 1160 -12.44 60.97 -16.37
CA THR A 1160 -13.36 60.12 -17.13
C THR A 1160 -13.26 60.50 -18.60
N GLU A 1161 -12.46 59.77 -19.39
CA GLU A 1161 -12.74 59.62 -20.82
C GLU A 1161 -13.28 58.22 -21.12
N THR A 1162 -14.52 58.29 -21.57
CA THR A 1162 -15.40 57.26 -22.11
C THR A 1162 -14.74 56.32 -23.11
N GLU A 1163 -14.87 55.01 -22.90
CA GLU A 1163 -15.12 54.06 -23.99
C GLU A 1163 -16.34 53.19 -23.65
N GLU A 1164 -17.19 53.05 -24.66
CA GLU A 1164 -18.56 52.56 -24.60
C GLU A 1164 -18.64 51.07 -24.22
N GLY A 1165 -19.33 50.78 -23.12
CA GLY A 1165 -19.91 49.46 -22.89
C GLY A 1165 -21.16 49.27 -23.75
N GLN A 1166 -21.18 48.24 -24.59
CA GLN A 1166 -22.43 47.61 -25.01
C GLN A 1166 -22.73 46.41 -24.10
N ASN A 1167 -23.78 46.60 -23.32
CA ASN A 1167 -24.64 45.64 -22.61
C ASN A 1167 -24.60 44.20 -23.11
N LEU A 1168 -24.75 43.24 -22.18
CA LEU A 1168 -25.94 42.38 -22.15
C LEU A 1168 -26.26 41.91 -20.72
N ASP A 1169 -27.55 42.04 -20.41
CA ASP A 1169 -28.23 41.94 -19.13
C ASP A 1169 -28.15 40.59 -18.40
N ASN A 1170 -28.12 40.71 -17.08
CA ASN A 1170 -28.51 39.73 -16.08
C ASN A 1170 -30.02 39.84 -15.79
N PRO A 1171 -30.82 38.76 -15.83
CA PRO A 1171 -32.16 38.79 -15.26
C PRO A 1171 -32.29 37.98 -13.96
N PHE A 1172 -33.03 38.58 -13.00
CA PHE A 1172 -33.56 38.07 -11.72
C PHE A 1172 -32.58 38.19 -10.52
N GLY A 1173 -32.68 39.14 -9.56
CA GLY A 1173 -33.84 39.65 -8.77
C GLY A 1173 -34.12 38.67 -7.62
N GLU A 1174 -34.21 38.98 -6.32
CA GLU A 1174 -34.51 40.20 -5.53
C GLU A 1174 -33.91 40.10 -4.09
N GLU A 1175 -33.86 41.26 -3.45
CA GLU A 1175 -33.62 41.66 -2.04
C GLU A 1175 -34.15 40.78 -0.89
N THR A 1176 -33.52 40.86 0.29
CA THR A 1176 -34.11 41.36 1.58
C THR A 1176 -33.12 41.23 2.77
N GLN A 1177 -32.69 42.35 3.34
CA GLN A 1177 -32.95 42.87 4.71
C GLN A 1177 -32.00 42.35 5.84
N VAL A 1178 -31.15 43.23 6.41
CA VAL A 1178 -31.34 44.00 7.68
C VAL A 1178 -31.38 43.03 8.89
N GLU A 1179 -30.47 43.08 9.87
CA GLU A 1179 -30.41 44.08 10.95
C GLU A 1179 -29.14 43.89 11.82
N GLU A 1180 -28.53 45.00 12.25
CA GLU A 1180 -27.61 45.07 13.39
C GLU A 1180 -28.37 44.83 14.70
N GLU A 1181 -27.75 44.22 15.73
CA GLU A 1181 -27.69 44.84 17.07
C GLU A 1181 -26.75 44.09 18.04
N THR A 1182 -25.71 44.85 18.44
CA THR A 1182 -25.18 45.06 19.81
C THR A 1182 -24.70 43.91 20.73
N GLN A 1183 -23.45 44.11 21.15
CA GLN A 1183 -22.87 44.00 22.51
C GLN A 1183 -23.05 42.70 23.31
N VAL A 1184 -21.95 42.21 23.90
CA VAL A 1184 -21.67 42.31 25.35
C VAL A 1184 -20.32 41.64 25.69
N ASP A 1185 -19.53 42.43 26.43
CA ASP A 1185 -18.50 42.14 27.43
C ASP A 1185 -17.73 40.82 27.50
N VAL A 1186 -16.43 41.07 27.66
CA VAL A 1186 -15.35 40.26 28.22
C VAL A 1186 -15.59 39.98 29.71
N GLU A 1187 -15.47 38.71 30.13
CA GLU A 1187 -14.53 38.29 31.19
C GLU A 1187 -14.33 36.75 31.22
N PRO A 1188 -13.18 36.27 31.72
CA PRO A 1188 -12.66 34.92 31.47
C PRO A 1188 -13.02 33.91 32.56
N THR A 1189 -12.97 32.61 32.25
CA THR A 1189 -12.44 31.57 33.17
C THR A 1189 -12.38 30.17 32.52
N ASN A 1190 -11.21 29.54 32.71
CA ASN A 1190 -10.77 28.15 32.48
C ASN A 1190 -10.43 27.68 31.07
#